data_AF-F9DMJ8-F1
#
_entry.id   AF-F9DMJ8-F1
#
_cell.length_a   1.000
_cell.length_b   1.000
_cell.length_c   1.000
_cell.angle_alpha   90.00
_cell.angle_beta   90.00
_cell.angle_gamma   90.00
#
_symmetry.space_group_name_H-M   'P 1'
#
loop_
_entity.id
_entity.type
_entity.pdbx_description
1 polymer ?
#
loop_
_entity_poly.entity_id
_entity_poly.type
_entity_poly.pdbx_seq_one_letter_code
_entity_poly.pdbx_strand_id
1 'polypeptide(L)'
;MRKLFGKIKVVLFISLLFVLITLASLSFSHFGAAVQDQRFSDIDNTFWAKDEVMQLADEGIIAGYPDFQFRPSAVITRGQAANLLASALQLPDTPYEPIFTDVSQESSFLRGAMATYQEKIFAGKPDGAFGVSDPLTREQMASAIVSAFNLKNTGTASEFADDNEVGISHKQSVNVLKQNGITTGKEDGSFDPKSPVTRATFAVFLHRAMIQSGALKERAAVKLTEPETIGQFEDVHYAEQFIELPLDEKRKVFLRSDQQLQLIEKQTQAHGHATDQMYTYSVNGQDSVTMTVIKRQLPNGDYFLFTELRNPETIPIRIDLVQTEDEIKSNALEPFSKFSAKKEVKKLVGEDVTTFPVGLLETVTDDKISQELIGKSYRSRELEINYAQGSSRTREFLAEEDVYSSIVMGGTRVSVFALQSHGDDVTDQWLLSSGTKLFSTDEQRDNWMHEFAFHSKKRNQWYTAKGAYSKMAETVEPIAASGRAYGRNLLMMKEDRAMELYQQTQERFYEDLLHNAFVNLQLFKGEEQYWETEVTSTYLKDLYGFTAPFIDTRFNEQIALFLNKAGDAFEHPDASEGLRNYADLLVAQQEKGNISGLKPGAYYIPDYFPVKQKVVTHTSMNHQLGGMNILLLAYQEFGDTVYLETASAIEKAIALEEKSWIRDDGDIWYKRTPDGEFAGRDYTHLTLEDLIDSYENWLAVEEAKTPVFKRMIESKAGYLDKTKKGYTTKIKEGLQRIDMSNLLPDGIEHTDAL
;
A
#
# COMPACT_ATOMS: atom_id res chain seq x y z
N MET A 1 -39.39 -86.42 -40.28
CA MET A 1 -39.49 -85.20 -41.13
C MET A 1 -38.07 -84.63 -41.33
N ARG A 2 -37.87 -83.45 -41.93
CA ARG A 2 -36.53 -82.91 -42.35
C ARG A 2 -35.57 -82.83 -41.12
N LYS A 3 -34.27 -83.22 -41.14
CA LYS A 3 -33.11 -83.00 -42.07
C LYS A 3 -32.66 -81.52 -42.09
N LEU A 4 -31.38 -81.09 -42.10
CA LEU A 4 -29.99 -81.68 -42.02
C LEU A 4 -28.99 -80.51 -41.65
N PHE A 5 -27.66 -80.54 -41.46
CA PHE A 5 -26.51 -81.50 -41.51
C PHE A 5 -25.37 -80.98 -40.55
N GLY A 6 -24.03 -81.21 -40.62
CA GLY A 6 -23.19 -81.96 -41.58
C GLY A 6 -21.67 -82.20 -41.33
N LYS A 7 -20.98 -81.60 -40.33
CA LYS A 7 -19.54 -81.86 -39.94
C LYS A 7 -18.39 -81.66 -41.00
N ILE A 8 -17.42 -80.76 -40.67
CA ILE A 8 -15.93 -80.88 -40.83
C ILE A 8 -15.29 -80.78 -42.25
N LYS A 9 -14.03 -80.26 -42.30
CA LYS A 9 -13.08 -80.04 -43.43
C LYS A 9 -13.34 -78.72 -44.21
N VAL A 10 -12.37 -78.04 -44.86
CA VAL A 10 -11.07 -78.43 -45.49
C VAL A 10 -9.95 -77.39 -45.16
N VAL A 11 -8.67 -77.74 -45.40
CA VAL A 11 -7.47 -76.89 -45.23
C VAL A 11 -6.90 -76.48 -46.61
N LEU A 12 -6.11 -75.39 -46.67
CA LEU A 12 -5.43 -74.78 -47.82
C LEU A 12 -6.30 -73.93 -48.78
N PHE A 13 -6.11 -72.62 -48.70
CA PHE A 13 -5.68 -71.84 -49.87
C PHE A 13 -4.60 -70.85 -49.41
N ILE A 14 -3.45 -70.83 -50.09
CA ILE A 14 -2.25 -70.08 -49.68
C ILE A 14 -1.99 -68.96 -50.72
N SER A 15 -1.35 -67.88 -50.27
CA SER A 15 -0.61 -66.90 -51.10
C SER A 15 -1.33 -66.27 -52.30
N LEU A 16 -2.10 -65.19 -52.06
CA LEU A 16 -2.10 -64.03 -52.98
C LEU A 16 -2.49 -62.67 -52.34
N LEU A 17 -2.30 -62.46 -51.04
CA LEU A 17 -2.61 -61.15 -50.40
C LEU A 17 -1.68 -60.80 -49.22
N PHE A 18 -0.36 -60.86 -49.44
CA PHE A 18 0.64 -60.56 -48.40
C PHE A 18 1.85 -59.73 -48.91
N VAL A 19 1.69 -59.04 -50.05
CA VAL A 19 2.77 -58.28 -50.72
C VAL A 19 2.33 -56.84 -51.08
N LEU A 20 1.11 -56.42 -50.70
CA LEU A 20 0.50 -55.17 -51.17
C LEU A 20 -0.26 -54.35 -50.10
N ILE A 21 0.14 -54.49 -48.82
CA ILE A 21 -0.05 -53.45 -47.79
C ILE A 21 1.30 -53.21 -47.09
N THR A 22 2.29 -52.82 -47.89
CA THR A 22 3.62 -52.35 -47.44
C THR A 22 3.80 -50.86 -47.74
N LEU A 23 2.70 -50.09 -47.68
CA LEU A 23 2.70 -48.64 -47.71
C LEU A 23 2.05 -48.08 -46.42
N ALA A 24 2.65 -47.01 -45.92
CA ALA A 24 2.05 -46.07 -44.98
C ALA A 24 1.54 -46.61 -43.62
N SER A 25 2.29 -47.51 -42.98
CA SER A 25 2.42 -47.43 -41.50
C SER A 25 3.37 -46.28 -41.13
N LEU A 26 3.09 -45.08 -41.66
CA LEU A 26 3.72 -43.83 -41.25
C LEU A 26 3.12 -43.45 -39.89
N SER A 27 3.67 -44.05 -38.84
CA SER A 27 3.52 -43.55 -37.48
C SER A 27 4.18 -42.17 -37.41
N PHE A 28 3.44 -41.13 -37.82
CA PHE A 28 3.73 -39.75 -37.49
C PHE A 28 3.56 -39.59 -35.97
N SER A 29 4.59 -40.00 -35.22
CA SER A 29 4.83 -39.54 -33.87
C SER A 29 4.80 -38.03 -33.90
N HIS A 30 3.67 -37.44 -33.51
CA HIS A 30 3.58 -36.01 -33.28
C HIS A 30 4.41 -35.71 -32.03
N PHE A 31 5.70 -35.44 -32.26
CA PHE A 31 6.54 -34.69 -31.34
C PHE A 31 6.07 -33.23 -31.32
N GLY A 32 4.82 -33.02 -30.90
CA GLY A 32 4.37 -31.73 -30.42
C GLY A 32 5.14 -31.41 -29.15
N ALA A 33 5.59 -30.17 -29.02
CA ALA A 33 6.24 -29.70 -27.81
C ALA A 33 5.33 -29.94 -26.60
N ALA A 34 5.90 -30.42 -25.50
CA ALA A 34 5.13 -30.61 -24.27
C ALA A 34 4.70 -29.23 -23.75
N VAL A 35 3.40 -29.04 -23.47
CA VAL A 35 2.94 -27.81 -22.82
C VAL A 35 3.35 -27.86 -21.35
N GLN A 36 4.04 -26.83 -20.90
CA GLN A 36 4.57 -26.67 -19.56
C GLN A 36 4.26 -25.26 -19.07
N ASP A 37 4.08 -25.09 -17.77
CA ASP A 37 3.91 -23.75 -17.21
C ASP A 37 5.17 -22.89 -17.32
N GLN A 38 5.00 -21.62 -17.68
CA GLN A 38 6.08 -20.63 -17.61
C GLN A 38 6.58 -20.51 -16.16
N ARG A 39 7.91 -20.51 -15.99
CA ARG A 39 8.61 -20.34 -14.69
C ARG A 39 9.29 -18.99 -14.54
N PHE A 40 9.60 -18.31 -15.65
CA PHE A 40 10.35 -17.06 -15.64
C PHE A 40 9.73 -16.04 -16.60
N SER A 41 9.55 -14.79 -16.16
CA SER A 41 8.83 -13.76 -16.93
C SER A 41 9.59 -13.38 -18.21
N ASP A 42 10.91 -13.24 -18.09
CA ASP A 42 11.84 -12.86 -19.15
C ASP A 42 12.30 -14.03 -20.06
N ILE A 43 11.54 -15.14 -20.09
CA ILE A 43 11.78 -16.33 -20.92
C ILE A 43 10.50 -16.73 -21.65
N ASP A 44 10.38 -16.28 -22.90
CA ASP A 44 9.24 -16.58 -23.77
C ASP A 44 9.42 -17.85 -24.64
N ASN A 45 8.37 -18.19 -25.40
CA ASN A 45 8.35 -19.36 -26.30
C ASN A 45 9.39 -19.33 -27.45
N THR A 46 9.90 -18.15 -27.82
CA THR A 46 10.89 -17.87 -28.87
C THR A 46 12.33 -17.84 -28.36
N PHE A 47 12.54 -17.73 -27.03
CA PHE A 47 13.86 -17.58 -26.44
C PHE A 47 14.79 -18.78 -26.73
N TRP A 48 15.98 -18.49 -27.27
CA TRP A 48 16.88 -19.47 -27.91
C TRP A 48 17.46 -20.56 -26.98
N ALA A 49 17.50 -20.32 -25.67
CA ALA A 49 18.00 -21.24 -24.65
C ALA A 49 16.89 -21.73 -23.69
N LYS A 50 15.62 -21.53 -24.06
CA LYS A 50 14.45 -21.86 -23.25
C LYS A 50 14.42 -23.32 -22.83
N ASP A 51 14.64 -24.25 -23.76
CA ASP A 51 14.54 -25.68 -23.48
C ASP A 51 15.63 -26.14 -22.49
N GLU A 52 16.89 -25.67 -22.64
CA GLU A 52 17.96 -25.94 -21.68
C GLU A 52 17.71 -25.29 -20.31
N VAL A 53 17.25 -24.03 -20.26
CA VAL A 53 16.97 -23.29 -19.02
C VAL A 53 15.81 -23.91 -18.24
N MET A 54 14.70 -24.23 -18.92
CA MET A 54 13.52 -24.85 -18.30
C MET A 54 13.85 -26.25 -17.76
N GLN A 55 14.62 -27.05 -18.50
CA GLN A 55 15.04 -28.36 -17.99
C GLN A 55 15.97 -28.24 -16.77
N LEU A 56 16.91 -27.30 -16.75
CA LEU A 56 17.76 -27.10 -15.57
C LEU A 56 16.99 -26.53 -14.36
N ALA A 57 15.88 -25.82 -14.58
CA ALA A 57 14.97 -25.39 -13.52
C ALA A 57 14.06 -26.53 -13.02
N ASP A 58 13.67 -27.47 -13.88
CA ASP A 58 12.92 -28.68 -13.51
C ASP A 58 13.71 -29.61 -12.58
N GLU A 59 15.00 -29.78 -12.83
CA GLU A 59 15.88 -30.63 -12.03
C GLU A 59 16.43 -29.90 -10.78
N GLY A 60 15.99 -28.66 -10.50
CA GLY A 60 16.41 -27.86 -9.34
C GLY A 60 17.85 -27.33 -9.40
N ILE A 61 18.47 -27.31 -10.58
CA ILE A 61 19.88 -26.94 -10.78
C ILE A 61 20.02 -25.42 -10.95
N ILE A 62 19.06 -24.80 -11.67
CA ILE A 62 18.97 -23.36 -11.90
C ILE A 62 17.76 -22.78 -11.17
N ALA A 63 17.97 -21.62 -10.55
CA ALA A 63 16.92 -20.76 -10.01
C ALA A 63 16.94 -19.37 -10.67
N GLY A 64 15.78 -18.72 -10.67
CA GLY A 64 15.62 -17.31 -10.99
C GLY A 64 15.91 -16.41 -9.78
N TYR A 65 15.49 -15.16 -9.89
CA TYR A 65 15.48 -14.18 -8.80
C TYR A 65 14.10 -14.13 -8.13
N PRO A 66 13.93 -13.48 -6.95
CA PRO A 66 12.64 -13.42 -6.25
C PRO A 66 11.50 -12.70 -6.99
N ASP A 67 11.82 -11.94 -8.06
CA ASP A 67 10.85 -11.38 -9.00
C ASP A 67 10.49 -12.33 -10.16
N PHE A 68 10.92 -13.60 -10.08
CA PHE A 68 10.76 -14.64 -11.08
C PHE A 68 11.37 -14.31 -12.47
N GLN A 69 12.34 -13.39 -12.57
CA GLN A 69 13.20 -13.33 -13.76
C GLN A 69 14.31 -14.41 -13.70
N PHE A 70 14.71 -14.95 -14.85
CA PHE A 70 15.95 -15.73 -15.00
C PHE A 70 17.16 -14.83 -15.26
N ARG A 71 16.97 -13.67 -15.88
CA ARG A 71 17.95 -12.68 -16.34
C ARG A 71 18.96 -13.30 -17.33
N PRO A 72 18.52 -13.75 -18.51
CA PRO A 72 19.33 -14.53 -19.46
C PRO A 72 20.58 -13.79 -19.96
N SER A 73 20.48 -12.47 -20.10
CA SER A 73 21.52 -11.58 -20.62
C SER A 73 22.52 -11.12 -19.56
N ALA A 74 22.21 -11.25 -18.27
CA ALA A 74 23.10 -10.83 -17.20
C ALA A 74 24.38 -11.70 -17.19
N VAL A 75 25.52 -11.06 -16.90
CA VAL A 75 26.82 -11.73 -16.83
C VAL A 75 26.87 -12.64 -15.60
N ILE A 76 27.27 -13.90 -15.78
CA ILE A 76 27.41 -14.83 -14.67
C ILE A 76 28.72 -14.57 -13.91
N THR A 77 28.63 -14.41 -12.59
CA THR A 77 29.82 -14.34 -11.76
C THR A 77 30.40 -15.73 -11.51
N ARG A 78 31.68 -15.79 -11.16
CA ARG A 78 32.37 -17.03 -10.76
C ARG A 78 31.70 -17.70 -9.55
N GLY A 79 31.19 -16.92 -8.59
CA GLY A 79 30.42 -17.43 -7.45
C GLY A 79 29.09 -18.07 -7.86
N GLN A 80 28.33 -17.39 -8.74
CA GLN A 80 27.09 -17.94 -9.29
C GLN A 80 27.35 -19.24 -10.08
N ALA A 81 28.37 -19.24 -10.95
CA ALA A 81 28.77 -20.43 -11.71
C ALA A 81 29.20 -21.60 -10.81
N ALA A 82 29.89 -21.32 -9.70
CA ALA A 82 30.30 -22.32 -8.71
C ALA A 82 29.09 -22.94 -8.00
N ASN A 83 28.08 -22.14 -7.62
CA ASN A 83 26.83 -22.64 -7.06
C ASN A 83 26.07 -23.55 -8.06
N LEU A 84 25.94 -23.12 -9.32
CA LEU A 84 25.27 -23.94 -10.36
C LEU A 84 26.00 -25.27 -10.61
N LEU A 85 27.33 -25.28 -10.63
CA LEU A 85 28.12 -26.51 -10.77
C LEU A 85 28.01 -27.42 -9.54
N ALA A 86 27.97 -26.86 -8.32
CA ALA A 86 27.77 -27.63 -7.10
C ALA A 86 26.38 -28.30 -7.05
N SER A 87 25.32 -27.63 -7.53
CA SER A 87 23.99 -28.24 -7.68
C SER A 87 23.94 -29.27 -8.81
N ALA A 88 24.49 -28.95 -9.99
CA ALA A 88 24.50 -29.85 -11.16
C ALA A 88 25.21 -31.19 -10.92
N LEU A 89 26.29 -31.17 -10.15
CA LEU A 89 27.04 -32.37 -9.75
C LEU A 89 26.53 -33.02 -8.46
N GLN A 90 25.50 -32.45 -7.83
CA GLN A 90 24.98 -32.87 -6.51
C GLN A 90 26.09 -32.96 -5.44
N LEU A 91 27.00 -31.98 -5.42
CA LEU A 91 28.11 -31.95 -4.47
C LEU A 91 27.59 -31.84 -3.02
N PRO A 92 28.28 -32.46 -2.04
CA PRO A 92 27.81 -32.54 -0.67
C PRO A 92 27.35 -31.20 -0.10
N ASP A 93 26.19 -31.20 0.56
CA ASP A 93 25.74 -30.06 1.34
C ASP A 93 26.16 -30.27 2.80
N THR A 94 27.37 -29.82 3.11
CA THR A 94 28.03 -29.97 4.41
C THR A 94 28.43 -28.61 4.95
N PRO A 95 28.51 -28.42 6.29
CA PRO A 95 29.13 -27.23 6.85
C PRO A 95 30.54 -27.03 6.29
N TYR A 96 30.73 -25.93 5.56
CA TYR A 96 32.00 -25.54 4.96
C TYR A 96 32.62 -24.39 5.76
N GLU A 97 33.90 -24.54 6.09
CA GLU A 97 34.71 -23.47 6.69
C GLU A 97 35.11 -22.44 5.61
N PRO A 98 34.90 -21.13 5.82
CA PRO A 98 35.30 -20.09 4.88
C PRO A 98 36.83 -19.91 4.86
N ILE A 99 37.50 -20.43 3.82
CA ILE A 99 38.96 -20.26 3.63
C ILE A 99 39.34 -19.08 2.73
N PHE A 100 38.36 -18.45 2.08
CA PHE A 100 38.57 -17.38 1.10
C PHE A 100 38.20 -16.01 1.67
N THR A 101 39.01 -15.00 1.39
CA THR A 101 38.88 -13.66 2.00
C THR A 101 37.64 -12.87 1.56
N ASP A 102 37.00 -13.27 0.47
CA ASP A 102 35.76 -12.71 -0.10
C ASP A 102 34.51 -13.58 0.14
N VAL A 103 34.60 -14.59 1.01
CA VAL A 103 33.51 -15.55 1.29
C VAL A 103 33.35 -15.73 2.80
N SER A 104 32.35 -15.07 3.41
CA SER A 104 32.02 -15.26 4.83
C SER A 104 31.16 -16.52 5.08
N GLN A 105 30.91 -16.85 6.34
CA GLN A 105 30.09 -17.99 6.75
C GLN A 105 28.62 -17.85 6.29
N GLU A 106 28.16 -16.61 6.16
CA GLU A 106 26.82 -16.19 5.76
C GLU A 106 26.70 -15.98 4.24
N SER A 107 27.80 -16.13 3.49
CA SER A 107 27.83 -15.88 2.05
C SER A 107 27.01 -16.92 1.28
N SER A 108 26.09 -16.44 0.44
CA SER A 108 25.32 -17.29 -0.50
C SER A 108 26.19 -18.03 -1.52
N PHE A 109 27.48 -17.69 -1.64
CA PHE A 109 28.46 -18.37 -2.49
C PHE A 109 29.32 -19.41 -1.76
N LEU A 110 29.21 -19.55 -0.43
CA LEU A 110 30.08 -20.42 0.38
C LEU A 110 30.07 -21.88 -0.11
N ARG A 111 28.87 -22.47 -0.26
CA ARG A 111 28.72 -23.87 -0.72
C ARG A 111 29.37 -24.08 -2.08
N GLY A 112 29.05 -23.23 -3.06
CA GLY A 112 29.61 -23.33 -4.42
C GLY A 112 31.13 -23.17 -4.44
N ALA A 113 31.65 -22.10 -3.81
CA ALA A 113 33.08 -21.82 -3.78
C ALA A 113 33.89 -22.95 -3.14
N MET A 114 33.41 -23.47 -1.99
CA MET A 114 34.12 -24.50 -1.24
C MET A 114 34.01 -25.89 -1.87
N ALA A 115 32.82 -26.31 -2.31
CA ALA A 115 32.62 -27.61 -2.95
C ALA A 115 33.40 -27.71 -4.27
N THR A 116 33.30 -26.70 -5.14
CA THR A 116 34.02 -26.68 -6.42
C THR A 116 35.53 -26.51 -6.28
N TYR A 117 36.02 -25.92 -5.18
CA TYR A 117 37.44 -25.90 -4.84
C TYR A 117 37.96 -27.28 -4.41
N GLN A 118 37.22 -28.00 -3.55
CA GLN A 118 37.62 -29.33 -3.09
C GLN A 118 37.67 -30.35 -4.25
N GLU A 119 36.70 -30.29 -5.16
CA GLU A 119 36.68 -31.07 -6.41
C GLU A 119 37.63 -30.54 -7.50
N LYS A 120 38.39 -29.46 -7.24
CA LYS A 120 39.39 -28.86 -8.14
C LYS A 120 38.82 -28.37 -9.48
N ILE A 121 37.52 -28.08 -9.50
CA ILE A 121 36.80 -27.46 -10.62
C ILE A 121 37.18 -25.98 -10.72
N PHE A 122 37.28 -25.31 -9.57
CA PHE A 122 37.84 -23.98 -9.43
C PHE A 122 39.04 -23.96 -8.47
N ALA A 123 39.82 -22.89 -8.53
CA ALA A 123 40.97 -22.63 -7.67
C ALA A 123 40.85 -21.24 -7.04
N GLY A 124 41.45 -21.06 -5.85
CA GLY A 124 41.63 -19.73 -5.27
C GLY A 124 42.63 -18.87 -6.04
N LYS A 125 42.54 -17.56 -5.87
CA LYS A 125 43.49 -16.56 -6.37
C LYS A 125 44.74 -16.48 -5.47
N PRO A 126 45.87 -15.93 -5.96
CA PRO A 126 47.09 -15.74 -5.17
C PRO A 126 46.97 -14.76 -3.99
N ASP A 127 45.91 -13.94 -3.96
CA ASP A 127 45.60 -12.97 -2.90
C ASP A 127 44.76 -13.56 -1.74
N GLY A 128 44.33 -14.83 -1.86
CA GLY A 128 43.48 -15.51 -0.88
C GLY A 128 41.98 -15.41 -1.14
N ALA A 129 41.53 -14.72 -2.19
CA ALA A 129 40.11 -14.68 -2.58
C ALA A 129 39.74 -15.85 -3.49
N PHE A 130 38.45 -16.19 -3.56
CA PHE A 130 37.87 -17.02 -4.61
C PHE A 130 37.60 -16.21 -5.88
N GLY A 131 37.20 -14.94 -5.72
CA GLY A 131 36.70 -14.04 -6.76
C GLY A 131 35.21 -14.23 -7.00
N VAL A 132 34.36 -14.29 -5.97
CA VAL A 132 32.93 -14.62 -6.13
C VAL A 132 32.17 -13.65 -7.05
N SER A 133 32.57 -12.38 -7.07
CA SER A 133 31.99 -11.33 -7.92
C SER A 133 32.70 -11.17 -9.28
N ASP A 134 33.76 -11.92 -9.56
CA ASP A 134 34.46 -11.86 -10.86
C ASP A 134 33.54 -12.33 -12.00
N PRO A 135 33.43 -11.59 -13.11
CA PRO A 135 32.84 -12.11 -14.35
C PRO A 135 33.56 -13.38 -14.83
N LEU A 136 32.83 -14.47 -15.06
CA LEU A 136 33.44 -15.70 -15.60
C LEU A 136 33.64 -15.56 -17.12
N THR A 137 34.89 -15.70 -17.60
CA THR A 137 35.17 -15.69 -19.04
C THR A 137 34.88 -17.03 -19.72
N ARG A 138 34.65 -17.01 -21.03
CA ARG A 138 34.33 -18.22 -21.82
C ARG A 138 35.42 -19.30 -21.74
N GLU A 139 36.70 -18.93 -21.70
CA GLU A 139 37.80 -19.90 -21.53
C GLU A 139 37.86 -20.49 -20.12
N GLN A 140 37.52 -19.71 -19.08
CA GLN A 140 37.45 -20.19 -17.70
C GLN A 140 36.26 -21.12 -17.49
N MET A 141 35.10 -20.80 -18.07
CA MET A 141 33.94 -21.69 -18.15
C MET A 141 34.31 -23.02 -18.82
N ALA A 142 35.08 -22.99 -19.91
CA ALA A 142 35.49 -24.22 -20.59
C ALA A 142 36.31 -25.14 -19.67
N SER A 143 37.27 -24.61 -18.91
CA SER A 143 38.01 -25.41 -17.92
C SER A 143 37.13 -25.89 -16.77
N ALA A 144 36.23 -25.07 -16.25
CA ALA A 144 35.32 -25.48 -15.19
C ALA A 144 34.42 -26.64 -15.62
N ILE A 145 33.77 -26.54 -16.79
CA ILE A 145 32.88 -27.58 -17.34
C ILE A 145 33.64 -28.88 -17.65
N VAL A 146 34.84 -28.79 -18.23
CA VAL A 146 35.66 -29.98 -18.55
C VAL A 146 36.15 -30.70 -17.29
N SER A 147 36.53 -29.97 -16.25
CA SER A 147 36.88 -30.54 -14.95
C SER A 147 35.67 -31.16 -14.25
N ALA A 148 34.57 -30.41 -14.14
CA ALA A 148 33.32 -30.81 -13.49
C ALA A 148 32.78 -32.15 -13.99
N PHE A 149 32.65 -32.30 -15.31
CA PHE A 149 32.10 -33.50 -15.95
C PHE A 149 33.20 -34.47 -16.43
N ASN A 150 34.46 -34.22 -16.04
CA ASN A 150 35.63 -35.05 -16.34
C ASN A 150 35.74 -35.43 -17.84
N LEU A 151 35.41 -34.47 -18.72
CA LEU A 151 35.17 -34.70 -20.15
C LEU A 151 36.44 -35.16 -20.87
N LYS A 152 36.29 -36.07 -21.83
CA LYS A 152 37.43 -36.74 -22.48
C LYS A 152 37.81 -36.06 -23.80
N ASN A 153 39.11 -35.94 -24.02
CA ASN A 153 39.64 -35.60 -25.33
C ASN A 153 39.40 -36.78 -26.28
N THR A 154 38.69 -36.55 -27.38
CA THR A 154 38.31 -37.61 -28.35
C THR A 154 39.39 -37.86 -29.41
N GLY A 155 40.43 -37.03 -29.45
CA GLY A 155 41.45 -37.03 -30.51
C GLY A 155 41.00 -36.42 -31.84
N THR A 156 39.75 -35.97 -31.96
CA THR A 156 39.26 -35.27 -33.16
C THR A 156 39.95 -33.92 -33.32
N ALA A 157 40.46 -33.61 -34.52
CA ALA A 157 41.03 -32.29 -34.81
C ALA A 157 39.94 -31.22 -34.72
N SER A 158 40.14 -30.23 -33.85
CA SER A 158 39.14 -29.25 -33.47
C SER A 158 39.81 -27.94 -33.06
N GLU A 159 39.83 -26.96 -33.96
CA GLU A 159 40.40 -25.63 -33.73
C GLU A 159 39.33 -24.56 -33.95
N PHE A 160 39.54 -23.37 -33.39
CA PHE A 160 38.73 -22.16 -33.61
C PHE A 160 39.57 -21.09 -34.31
N ALA A 161 38.92 -20.12 -34.97
CA ALA A 161 39.61 -19.05 -35.72
C ALA A 161 40.57 -18.19 -34.85
N ASP A 162 40.31 -18.16 -33.54
CA ASP A 162 40.94 -17.38 -32.48
C ASP A 162 41.62 -18.27 -31.41
N ASP A 163 41.93 -19.53 -31.74
CA ASP A 163 42.57 -20.49 -30.82
C ASP A 163 43.99 -20.03 -30.37
N ASN A 164 44.55 -19.01 -31.01
CA ASN A 164 45.76 -18.29 -30.57
C ASN A 164 45.52 -17.30 -29.41
N GLU A 165 44.28 -16.87 -29.16
CA GLU A 165 43.93 -15.95 -28.06
C GLU A 165 43.57 -16.70 -26.77
N VAL A 166 43.24 -17.99 -26.87
CA VAL A 166 42.94 -18.86 -25.73
C VAL A 166 44.16 -19.00 -24.82
N GLY A 167 43.97 -18.77 -23.52
CA GLY A 167 45.03 -18.93 -22.53
C GLY A 167 45.56 -20.37 -22.51
N ILE A 168 46.88 -20.54 -22.36
CA ILE A 168 47.55 -21.85 -22.44
C ILE A 168 46.95 -22.87 -21.46
N SER A 169 46.52 -22.41 -20.27
CA SER A 169 45.81 -23.18 -19.25
C SER A 169 44.43 -23.70 -19.67
N HIS A 170 43.76 -23.03 -20.61
CA HIS A 170 42.38 -23.28 -21.01
C HIS A 170 42.26 -23.95 -22.39
N LYS A 171 43.30 -23.86 -23.22
CA LYS A 171 43.36 -24.35 -24.60
C LYS A 171 42.93 -25.81 -24.76
N GLN A 172 43.39 -26.71 -23.88
CA GLN A 172 42.93 -28.10 -23.89
C GLN A 172 41.43 -28.23 -23.59
N SER A 173 40.91 -27.47 -22.62
CA SER A 173 39.49 -27.52 -22.24
C SER A 173 38.57 -26.99 -23.33
N VAL A 174 38.96 -25.89 -23.99
CA VAL A 174 38.22 -25.31 -25.13
C VAL A 174 38.08 -26.34 -26.27
N ASN A 175 39.16 -27.05 -26.60
CA ASN A 175 39.12 -28.09 -27.63
C ASN A 175 38.29 -29.31 -27.19
N VAL A 176 38.37 -29.73 -25.92
CA VAL A 176 37.53 -30.81 -25.37
C VAL A 176 36.03 -30.47 -25.46
N LEU A 177 35.62 -29.22 -25.23
CA LEU A 177 34.21 -28.83 -25.42
C LEU A 177 33.75 -28.97 -26.88
N LYS A 178 34.57 -28.56 -27.86
CA LYS A 178 34.26 -28.69 -29.29
C LYS A 178 34.18 -30.16 -29.72
N GLN A 179 35.12 -30.97 -29.26
CA GLN A 179 35.15 -32.43 -29.48
C GLN A 179 33.94 -33.18 -28.91
N ASN A 180 33.34 -32.66 -27.83
CA ASN A 180 32.18 -33.25 -27.15
C ASN A 180 30.85 -32.61 -27.59
N GLY A 181 30.83 -31.80 -28.65
CA GLY A 181 29.60 -31.20 -29.20
C GLY A 181 28.93 -30.13 -28.34
N ILE A 182 29.50 -29.78 -27.18
CA ILE A 182 28.92 -28.80 -26.23
C ILE A 182 28.87 -27.40 -26.86
N THR A 183 29.84 -27.07 -27.72
CA THR A 183 29.85 -25.81 -28.47
C THR A 183 30.49 -25.93 -29.86
N THR A 184 29.91 -25.24 -30.83
CA THR A 184 30.42 -25.10 -32.20
C THR A 184 31.33 -23.88 -32.38
N GLY A 185 31.25 -22.90 -31.46
CA GLY A 185 31.75 -21.53 -31.66
C GLY A 185 30.63 -20.58 -32.11
N LYS A 186 30.99 -19.32 -32.39
CA LYS A 186 30.14 -18.34 -33.06
C LYS A 186 30.05 -18.63 -34.57
N GLU A 187 29.16 -17.93 -35.27
CA GLU A 187 28.95 -18.05 -36.72
C GLU A 187 30.21 -17.71 -37.56
N ASP A 188 31.10 -16.85 -37.04
CA ASP A 188 32.39 -16.50 -37.64
C ASP A 188 33.49 -17.56 -37.42
N GLY A 189 33.21 -18.63 -36.68
CA GLY A 189 34.16 -19.69 -36.34
C GLY A 189 35.06 -19.41 -35.13
N SER A 190 34.88 -18.29 -34.44
CA SER A 190 35.57 -17.96 -33.19
C SER A 190 34.99 -18.70 -31.98
N PHE A 191 35.81 -18.86 -30.94
CA PHE A 191 35.37 -19.26 -29.60
C PHE A 191 35.04 -18.05 -28.72
N ASP A 192 35.69 -16.91 -28.93
CA ASP A 192 35.69 -15.73 -28.07
C ASP A 192 36.10 -16.06 -26.63
N PRO A 193 37.39 -16.35 -26.36
CA PRO A 193 37.84 -16.86 -25.07
C PRO A 193 37.74 -15.85 -23.91
N LYS A 194 37.90 -14.56 -24.20
CA LYS A 194 38.06 -13.52 -23.18
C LYS A 194 36.76 -12.87 -22.74
N SER A 195 35.71 -12.90 -23.57
CA SER A 195 34.45 -12.27 -23.19
C SER A 195 33.79 -12.95 -21.99
N PRO A 196 33.10 -12.18 -21.12
CA PRO A 196 32.26 -12.72 -20.07
C PRO A 196 31.13 -13.62 -20.62
N VAL A 197 30.71 -14.58 -19.80
CA VAL A 197 29.61 -15.50 -20.09
C VAL A 197 28.29 -14.92 -19.57
N THR A 198 27.21 -14.95 -20.36
CA THR A 198 25.85 -14.63 -19.85
C THR A 198 25.22 -15.84 -19.16
N ARG A 199 24.29 -15.63 -18.23
CA ARG A 199 23.57 -16.71 -17.51
C ARG A 199 22.94 -17.73 -18.47
N ALA A 200 22.33 -17.30 -19.57
CA ALA A 200 21.82 -18.20 -20.60
C ALA A 200 22.92 -19.01 -21.31
N THR A 201 24.04 -18.37 -21.66
CA THR A 201 25.20 -19.06 -22.27
C THR A 201 25.75 -20.14 -21.33
N PHE A 202 25.86 -19.84 -20.03
CA PHE A 202 26.31 -20.81 -19.04
C PHE A 202 25.34 -21.98 -18.88
N ALA A 203 24.03 -21.70 -18.79
CA ALA A 203 22.99 -22.72 -18.70
C ALA A 203 23.05 -23.74 -19.85
N VAL A 204 23.22 -23.25 -21.09
CA VAL A 204 23.33 -24.09 -22.29
C VAL A 204 24.58 -24.96 -22.28
N PHE A 205 25.74 -24.40 -21.89
CA PHE A 205 26.98 -25.17 -21.78
C PHE A 205 26.91 -26.22 -20.65
N LEU A 206 26.28 -25.87 -19.53
CA LEU A 206 26.05 -26.76 -18.39
C LEU A 206 25.12 -27.91 -18.77
N HIS A 207 23.93 -27.62 -19.32
CA HIS A 207 22.96 -28.60 -19.78
C HIS A 207 23.61 -29.62 -20.72
N ARG A 208 24.26 -29.16 -21.79
CA ARG A 208 24.90 -30.03 -22.78
C ARG A 208 26.03 -30.89 -22.19
N ALA A 209 26.78 -30.37 -21.21
CA ALA A 209 27.77 -31.16 -20.49
C ALA A 209 27.13 -32.25 -19.59
N MET A 210 25.97 -31.97 -19.00
CA MET A 210 25.21 -32.97 -18.24
C MET A 210 24.58 -34.05 -19.14
N ILE A 211 24.06 -33.67 -20.31
CA ILE A 211 23.58 -34.62 -21.33
C ILE A 211 24.74 -35.53 -21.78
N GLN A 212 25.87 -34.94 -22.18
CA GLN A 212 27.03 -35.66 -22.70
C GLN A 212 27.71 -36.58 -21.67
N SER A 213 27.66 -36.23 -20.39
CA SER A 213 28.15 -37.09 -19.30
C SER A 213 27.14 -38.13 -18.82
N GLY A 214 25.88 -38.07 -19.29
CA GLY A 214 24.79 -38.92 -18.83
C GLY A 214 24.23 -38.56 -17.44
N ALA A 215 24.65 -37.43 -16.87
CA ALA A 215 24.08 -36.87 -15.63
C ALA A 215 22.66 -36.32 -15.84
N LEU A 216 22.30 -35.98 -17.07
CA LEU A 216 20.98 -35.54 -17.48
C LEU A 216 20.52 -36.32 -18.72
N LYS A 217 19.21 -36.48 -18.91
CA LYS A 217 18.61 -37.09 -20.11
C LYS A 217 18.08 -36.02 -21.05
N GLU A 218 18.24 -36.23 -22.35
CA GLU A 218 17.67 -35.36 -23.37
C GLU A 218 16.13 -35.42 -23.29
N ARG A 219 15.49 -34.25 -23.37
CA ARG A 219 14.02 -34.09 -23.38
C ARG A 219 13.59 -33.45 -24.70
N ALA A 220 12.32 -33.63 -25.06
CA ALA A 220 11.73 -32.90 -26.18
C ALA A 220 11.56 -31.41 -25.83
N ALA A 221 11.58 -30.55 -26.86
CA ALA A 221 11.33 -29.12 -26.70
C ALA A 221 9.99 -28.84 -26.00
N VAL A 222 9.94 -27.78 -25.20
CA VAL A 222 8.75 -27.39 -24.43
C VAL A 222 8.05 -26.20 -25.06
N LYS A 223 6.73 -26.13 -24.88
CA LYS A 223 5.94 -24.92 -25.14
C LYS A 223 5.49 -24.37 -23.80
N LEU A 224 5.86 -23.13 -23.50
CA LEU A 224 5.37 -22.44 -22.33
C LEU A 224 3.90 -22.06 -22.50
N THR A 225 3.15 -22.04 -21.39
CA THR A 225 1.92 -21.26 -21.28
C THR A 225 2.23 -19.77 -21.49
N GLU A 226 1.27 -19.02 -22.00
CA GLU A 226 1.37 -17.56 -22.04
C GLU A 226 0.95 -17.03 -20.65
N PRO A 227 1.62 -16.01 -20.09
CA PRO A 227 1.36 -15.57 -18.72
C PRO A 227 0.19 -14.58 -18.68
N GLU A 228 -0.56 -14.59 -17.58
CA GLU A 228 -1.63 -13.59 -17.36
C GLU A 228 -1.05 -12.37 -16.64
N THR A 229 -1.30 -11.16 -17.15
CA THR A 229 -0.78 -9.90 -16.60
C THR A 229 -1.89 -8.91 -16.23
N ILE A 230 -1.68 -8.16 -15.15
CA ILE A 230 -2.51 -7.02 -14.75
C ILE A 230 -1.61 -5.77 -14.69
N GLY A 231 -2.13 -4.62 -15.14
CA GLY A 231 -1.38 -3.37 -15.23
C GLY A 231 -0.32 -3.40 -16.33
N GLN A 232 0.69 -2.54 -16.21
CA GLN A 232 1.87 -2.53 -17.09
C GLN A 232 2.99 -3.29 -16.37
N PHE A 233 3.04 -4.60 -16.55
CA PHE A 233 4.13 -5.43 -16.02
C PHE A 233 5.37 -5.30 -16.92
N GLU A 234 6.52 -5.01 -16.32
CA GLU A 234 7.80 -4.85 -17.01
C GLU A 234 8.90 -5.65 -16.30
N ASP A 235 9.73 -6.35 -17.08
CA ASP A 235 10.94 -7.02 -16.57
C ASP A 235 12.03 -6.00 -16.22
N VAL A 236 12.66 -6.18 -15.05
CA VAL A 236 13.69 -5.26 -14.52
C VAL A 236 15.05 -5.95 -14.52
N HIS A 237 15.81 -5.74 -15.60
CA HIS A 237 17.03 -6.48 -15.87
C HIS A 237 18.28 -6.03 -15.07
N TYR A 238 18.18 -4.98 -14.25
CA TYR A 238 19.33 -4.28 -13.63
C TYR A 238 19.36 -4.27 -12.09
N ALA A 239 18.29 -4.68 -11.40
CA ALA A 239 18.19 -4.61 -9.95
C ALA A 239 18.79 -5.85 -9.25
N GLU A 240 20.07 -5.78 -8.84
CA GLU A 240 20.77 -6.92 -8.23
C GLU A 240 20.38 -7.21 -6.77
N GLN A 241 19.92 -6.22 -6.00
CA GLN A 241 19.58 -6.40 -4.59
C GLN A 241 18.10 -6.74 -4.37
N PHE A 242 17.87 -7.80 -3.58
CA PHE A 242 16.59 -8.10 -2.94
C PHE A 242 16.78 -8.15 -1.43
N ILE A 243 15.88 -7.54 -0.67
CA ILE A 243 15.76 -7.72 0.78
C ILE A 243 14.40 -8.31 1.08
N GLU A 244 14.36 -9.54 1.60
CA GLU A 244 13.13 -10.16 2.10
C GLU A 244 12.71 -9.47 3.41
N LEU A 245 11.48 -8.96 3.44
CA LEU A 245 10.88 -8.31 4.60
C LEU A 245 10.08 -9.37 5.39
N PRO A 246 10.46 -9.70 6.64
CA PRO A 246 9.75 -10.69 7.43
C PRO A 246 8.46 -10.08 8.01
N LEU A 247 7.44 -10.00 7.14
CA LEU A 247 6.11 -9.44 7.38
C LEU A 247 5.01 -10.51 7.40
N ASP A 248 5.21 -11.61 6.68
CA ASP A 248 4.27 -12.72 6.52
C ASP A 248 5.05 -14.01 6.16
N GLU A 249 4.58 -15.18 6.62
CA GLU A 249 5.23 -16.47 6.36
C GLU A 249 4.78 -17.12 5.04
N LYS A 250 3.59 -16.77 4.54
CA LYS A 250 2.99 -17.35 3.33
C LYS A 250 3.16 -16.46 2.10
N ARG A 251 3.02 -15.15 2.27
CA ARG A 251 3.25 -14.18 1.19
C ARG A 251 4.58 -13.48 1.40
N LYS A 252 5.62 -13.92 0.69
CA LYS A 252 6.93 -13.25 0.75
C LYS A 252 6.83 -11.86 0.17
N VAL A 253 7.51 -10.92 0.82
CA VAL A 253 7.59 -9.51 0.42
C VAL A 253 9.06 -9.11 0.33
N PHE A 254 9.44 -8.43 -0.74
CA PHE A 254 10.81 -8.00 -0.99
C PHE A 254 10.88 -6.52 -1.34
N LEU A 255 11.96 -5.85 -0.94
CA LEU A 255 12.42 -4.63 -1.62
C LEU A 255 13.38 -5.04 -2.74
N ARG A 256 13.10 -4.61 -3.97
CA ARG A 256 13.95 -4.77 -5.16
C ARG A 256 14.52 -3.40 -5.54
N SER A 257 15.84 -3.28 -5.62
CA SER A 257 16.51 -2.04 -6.08
C SER A 257 17.85 -2.33 -6.75
N ASP A 258 18.33 -1.34 -7.51
CA ASP A 258 19.70 -1.24 -8.02
C ASP A 258 20.61 -0.39 -7.11
N GLN A 259 20.04 0.30 -6.13
CA GLN A 259 20.75 1.04 -5.08
C GLN A 259 21.04 0.13 -3.88
N GLN A 260 22.13 0.39 -3.15
CA GLN A 260 22.45 -0.39 -1.95
C GLN A 260 21.50 -0.01 -0.80
N LEU A 261 20.69 -0.97 -0.33
CA LEU A 261 19.81 -0.78 0.83
C LEU A 261 20.45 -1.35 2.11
N GLN A 262 20.51 -0.53 3.16
CA GLN A 262 21.00 -0.91 4.49
C GLN A 262 19.92 -0.66 5.55
N LEU A 263 19.56 -1.68 6.33
CA LEU A 263 18.62 -1.52 7.44
C LEU A 263 19.22 -0.61 8.52
N ILE A 264 18.55 0.50 8.83
CA ILE A 264 18.95 1.44 9.89
C ILE A 264 18.04 1.36 11.12
N GLU A 265 16.76 1.02 10.93
CA GLU A 265 15.80 0.88 12.03
C GLU A 265 14.84 -0.30 11.78
N LYS A 266 14.57 -1.05 12.86
CA LYS A 266 13.48 -2.03 12.93
C LYS A 266 12.74 -1.83 14.24
N GLN A 267 11.45 -1.57 14.17
CA GLN A 267 10.60 -1.33 15.34
C GLN A 267 9.32 -2.19 15.26
N THR A 268 8.80 -2.59 16.42
CA THR A 268 7.42 -3.05 16.55
C THR A 268 6.74 -2.17 17.59
N GLN A 269 5.63 -1.53 17.22
CA GLN A 269 4.87 -0.65 18.10
C GLN A 269 3.42 -1.14 18.19
N ALA A 270 2.97 -1.45 19.40
CA ALA A 270 1.56 -1.74 19.66
C ALA A 270 0.79 -0.42 19.85
N HIS A 271 -0.40 -0.37 19.26
CA HIS A 271 -1.38 0.71 19.36
C HIS A 271 -2.68 0.14 19.95
N GLY A 272 -3.66 0.97 20.30
CA GLY A 272 -4.93 0.48 20.87
C GLY A 272 -5.69 -0.49 19.94
N HIS A 273 -5.63 -0.25 18.62
CA HIS A 273 -6.36 -1.01 17.61
C HIS A 273 -5.49 -1.59 16.48
N ALA A 274 -4.16 -1.64 16.64
CA ALA A 274 -3.27 -2.34 15.70
C ALA A 274 -1.89 -2.65 16.31
N THR A 275 -1.03 -3.33 15.56
CA THR A 275 0.42 -3.36 15.81
C THR A 275 1.17 -3.04 14.51
N ASP A 276 1.98 -1.98 14.54
CA ASP A 276 2.85 -1.60 13.44
C ASP A 276 4.19 -2.34 13.54
N GLN A 277 4.58 -3.01 12.47
CA GLN A 277 5.93 -3.53 12.24
C GLN A 277 6.63 -2.65 11.21
N MET A 278 7.65 -1.91 11.64
CA MET A 278 8.37 -0.92 10.82
C MET A 278 9.78 -1.39 10.48
N TYR A 279 10.17 -1.17 9.23
CA TYR A 279 11.51 -1.42 8.70
C TYR A 279 11.94 -0.21 7.88
N THR A 280 13.03 0.45 8.29
CA THR A 280 13.58 1.63 7.62
C THR A 280 14.98 1.36 7.12
N TYR A 281 15.21 1.64 5.84
CA TYR A 281 16.48 1.42 5.16
C TYR A 281 17.06 2.75 4.67
N SER A 282 18.34 3.00 4.90
CA SER A 282 19.07 4.06 4.18
C SER A 282 19.50 3.56 2.80
N VAL A 283 19.55 4.48 1.84
CA VAL A 283 19.89 4.19 0.44
C VAL A 283 21.32 4.66 0.15
N ASN A 284 22.15 3.80 -0.42
CA ASN A 284 23.57 4.04 -0.72
C ASN A 284 24.41 4.52 0.48
N GLY A 285 24.00 4.19 1.71
CA GLY A 285 24.65 4.69 2.93
C GLY A 285 24.42 6.19 3.18
N GLN A 286 23.42 6.80 2.54
CA GLN A 286 22.98 8.17 2.79
C GLN A 286 21.79 8.14 3.76
N ASP A 287 22.02 8.53 5.01
CA ASP A 287 20.97 8.58 6.05
C ASP A 287 19.86 9.62 5.74
N SER A 288 20.07 10.50 4.76
CA SER A 288 19.07 11.45 4.25
C SER A 288 18.01 10.81 3.36
N VAL A 289 18.33 9.71 2.66
CA VAL A 289 17.42 9.00 1.75
C VAL A 289 16.95 7.72 2.42
N THR A 290 15.65 7.63 2.70
CA THR A 290 15.08 6.51 3.47
C THR A 290 13.92 5.83 2.75
N MET A 291 13.96 4.50 2.67
CA MET A 291 12.82 3.66 2.33
C MET A 291 12.23 3.06 3.61
N THR A 292 11.00 3.42 3.92
CA THR A 292 10.27 2.94 5.11
C THR A 292 9.13 2.02 4.68
N VAL A 293 9.01 0.86 5.33
CA VAL A 293 7.88 -0.08 5.16
C VAL A 293 7.24 -0.35 6.50
N ILE A 294 5.91 -0.19 6.58
CA ILE A 294 5.12 -0.39 7.81
C ILE A 294 3.96 -1.35 7.51
N LYS A 295 4.00 -2.56 8.08
CA LYS A 295 2.83 -3.44 8.17
C LYS A 295 2.04 -3.10 9.43
N ARG A 296 0.86 -2.54 9.28
CA ARG A 296 -0.11 -2.29 10.35
C ARG A 296 -1.05 -3.48 10.48
N GLN A 297 -0.76 -4.39 11.40
CA GLN A 297 -1.56 -5.58 11.66
C GLN A 297 -2.80 -5.21 12.50
N LEU A 298 -4.00 -5.47 11.97
CA LEU A 298 -5.28 -5.17 12.60
C LEU A 298 -5.77 -6.35 13.46
N PRO A 299 -6.71 -6.13 14.40
CA PRO A 299 -7.14 -7.14 15.38
C PRO A 299 -7.90 -8.32 14.75
N ASN A 300 -8.61 -8.04 13.65
CA ASN A 300 -9.39 -9.03 12.89
C ASN A 300 -8.53 -9.96 12.01
N GLY A 301 -7.20 -9.75 11.95
CA GLY A 301 -6.24 -10.52 11.17
C GLY A 301 -5.77 -9.87 9.86
N ASP A 302 -6.44 -8.81 9.38
CA ASP A 302 -6.08 -8.10 8.16
C ASP A 302 -4.99 -7.05 8.41
N TYR A 303 -4.41 -6.45 7.37
CA TYR A 303 -3.36 -5.45 7.54
C TYR A 303 -3.32 -4.38 6.47
N PHE A 304 -3.00 -3.15 6.87
CA PHE A 304 -2.46 -2.17 5.92
C PHE A 304 -0.96 -2.40 5.75
N LEU A 305 -0.47 -2.19 4.52
CA LEU A 305 0.94 -2.08 4.22
C LEU A 305 1.20 -0.70 3.63
N PHE A 306 1.95 0.13 4.36
CA PHE A 306 2.35 1.47 3.95
C PHE A 306 3.82 1.46 3.55
N THR A 307 4.16 2.24 2.52
CA THR A 307 5.53 2.50 2.10
C THR A 307 5.76 4.00 1.90
N GLU A 308 6.89 4.52 2.40
CA GLU A 308 7.33 5.91 2.19
C GLU A 308 8.78 5.86 1.66
N LEU A 309 8.99 6.26 0.40
CA LEU A 309 10.30 6.57 -0.15
C LEU A 309 10.53 8.09 -0.04
N ARG A 310 11.47 8.48 0.80
CA ARG A 310 11.81 9.88 1.11
C ARG A 310 13.19 10.20 0.52
N ASN A 311 13.25 11.16 -0.39
CA ASN A 311 14.45 11.51 -1.12
C ASN A 311 14.64 13.05 -1.19
N PRO A 312 15.35 13.65 -0.21
CA PRO A 312 15.69 15.07 -0.24
C PRO A 312 16.83 15.40 -1.23
N GLU A 313 17.50 14.39 -1.79
CA GLU A 313 18.58 14.57 -2.77
C GLU A 313 17.99 14.80 -4.18
N THR A 314 18.79 15.36 -5.11
CA THR A 314 18.32 15.70 -6.47
C THR A 314 18.45 14.55 -7.48
N ILE A 315 18.71 13.33 -7.03
CA ILE A 315 18.95 12.16 -7.90
C ILE A 315 17.71 11.28 -7.89
N PRO A 316 17.09 10.96 -9.05
CA PRO A 316 15.99 10.02 -9.13
C PRO A 316 16.36 8.63 -8.62
N ILE A 317 15.50 8.03 -7.80
CA ILE A 317 15.70 6.70 -7.19
C ILE A 317 14.43 5.88 -7.41
N ARG A 318 14.60 4.59 -7.72
CA ARG A 318 13.49 3.62 -7.80
C ARG A 318 13.72 2.48 -6.81
N ILE A 319 12.69 2.16 -6.03
CA ILE A 319 12.63 0.97 -5.20
C ILE A 319 11.27 0.32 -5.42
N ASP A 320 11.27 -0.94 -5.83
CA ASP A 320 10.03 -1.69 -6.03
C ASP A 320 9.74 -2.51 -4.78
N LEU A 321 8.50 -2.45 -4.30
CA LEU A 321 7.95 -3.48 -3.42
C LEU A 321 7.47 -4.64 -4.29
N VAL A 322 8.01 -5.84 -4.07
CA VAL A 322 7.63 -7.07 -4.80
C VAL A 322 6.98 -8.03 -3.81
N GLN A 323 5.82 -8.60 -4.17
CA GLN A 323 5.14 -9.63 -3.39
C GLN A 323 4.97 -10.89 -4.24
N THR A 324 5.12 -12.07 -3.64
CA THR A 324 4.92 -13.36 -4.30
C THR A 324 3.89 -14.20 -3.56
N GLU A 325 2.92 -14.76 -4.29
CA GLU A 325 1.87 -15.61 -3.71
C GLU A 325 1.56 -16.81 -4.64
N ASP A 326 1.61 -18.00 -4.06
CA ASP A 326 1.50 -19.27 -4.78
C ASP A 326 0.05 -19.79 -4.85
N GLU A 327 -0.16 -20.93 -5.54
CA GLU A 327 -1.42 -21.70 -5.60
C GLU A 327 -2.65 -20.99 -6.19
N ILE A 328 -2.44 -19.87 -6.88
CA ILE A 328 -3.44 -19.05 -7.55
C ILE A 328 -4.22 -19.86 -8.59
N LYS A 329 -5.56 -19.87 -8.47
CA LYS A 329 -6.50 -20.44 -9.45
C LYS A 329 -7.07 -19.38 -10.37
N SER A 330 -7.32 -18.19 -9.83
CA SER A 330 -7.69 -17.00 -10.58
C SER A 330 -7.41 -15.76 -9.74
N ASN A 331 -7.27 -14.62 -10.40
CA ASN A 331 -7.35 -13.31 -9.79
C ASN A 331 -8.18 -12.37 -10.67
N ALA A 332 -8.67 -11.28 -10.09
CA ALA A 332 -9.41 -10.24 -10.80
C ALA A 332 -9.20 -8.90 -10.10
N LEU A 333 -8.77 -7.89 -10.84
CA LEU A 333 -8.73 -6.50 -10.36
C LEU A 333 -9.99 -5.78 -10.82
N GLU A 334 -10.89 -5.45 -9.90
CA GLU A 334 -12.04 -4.56 -10.13
C GLU A 334 -11.57 -3.10 -9.96
N PRO A 335 -11.40 -2.31 -11.04
CA PRO A 335 -10.78 -0.99 -10.94
C PRO A 335 -11.83 0.08 -10.59
N PHE A 336 -11.48 1.06 -9.75
CA PHE A 336 -12.42 2.16 -9.44
C PHE A 336 -12.74 3.04 -10.67
N SER A 337 -11.91 3.00 -11.72
CA SER A 337 -12.18 3.68 -13.00
C SER A 337 -13.46 3.20 -13.70
N LYS A 338 -13.99 2.02 -13.33
CA LYS A 338 -15.35 1.54 -13.62
C LYS A 338 -16.43 2.59 -13.31
N PHE A 339 -16.25 3.37 -12.26
CA PHE A 339 -17.17 4.40 -11.78
C PHE A 339 -16.62 5.82 -11.98
N SER A 340 -16.24 6.18 -13.21
CA SER A 340 -15.65 7.50 -13.47
C SER A 340 -16.65 8.66 -13.31
N ALA A 341 -16.66 9.32 -12.15
CA ALA A 341 -17.24 10.65 -12.02
C ALA A 341 -16.36 11.65 -12.79
N LYS A 342 -16.94 12.40 -13.74
CA LYS A 342 -16.21 13.47 -14.44
C LYS A 342 -15.95 14.65 -13.49
N LYS A 343 -14.77 14.67 -12.84
CA LYS A 343 -14.26 15.88 -12.17
C LYS A 343 -14.14 17.00 -13.24
N GLU A 344 -15.08 17.95 -13.25
CA GLU A 344 -14.96 19.18 -14.05
C GLU A 344 -13.90 20.09 -13.42
N VAL A 345 -12.62 19.83 -13.71
CA VAL A 345 -11.48 20.64 -13.24
C VAL A 345 -11.44 21.99 -13.99
N LYS A 346 -12.46 22.82 -13.75
CA LYS A 346 -12.63 24.17 -14.32
C LYS A 346 -11.63 25.19 -13.76
N LYS A 347 -10.95 24.84 -12.67
CA LYS A 347 -9.75 25.50 -12.12
C LYS A 347 -8.79 24.43 -11.60
N LEU A 348 -7.49 24.64 -11.79
CA LEU A 348 -6.41 23.79 -11.27
C LEU A 348 -5.93 24.18 -9.86
N VAL A 349 -6.51 25.25 -9.31
CA VAL A 349 -6.19 25.82 -7.99
C VAL A 349 -7.45 25.70 -7.12
N GLY A 350 -7.28 25.38 -5.84
CA GLY A 350 -8.35 25.19 -4.86
C GLY A 350 -9.05 23.82 -4.90
N GLU A 351 -9.09 23.17 -6.06
CA GLU A 351 -9.72 21.85 -6.24
C GLU A 351 -8.85 20.67 -5.75
N ASP A 352 -9.53 19.58 -5.37
CA ASP A 352 -8.90 18.31 -5.02
C ASP A 352 -8.61 17.50 -6.30
N VAL A 353 -7.33 17.29 -6.60
CA VAL A 353 -6.84 16.73 -7.86
C VAL A 353 -6.49 15.24 -7.79
N THR A 354 -6.39 14.64 -6.61
CA THR A 354 -6.20 13.19 -6.46
C THR A 354 -7.43 12.41 -6.93
N THR A 355 -7.30 11.10 -7.10
CA THR A 355 -8.33 10.20 -7.61
C THR A 355 -8.56 8.99 -6.69
N PHE A 356 -9.37 8.05 -7.17
CA PHE A 356 -9.71 6.82 -6.47
C PHE A 356 -8.52 5.83 -6.37
N PRO A 357 -8.55 4.84 -5.46
CA PRO A 357 -7.59 3.73 -5.44
C PRO A 357 -7.54 2.98 -6.79
N VAL A 358 -6.45 2.25 -7.07
CA VAL A 358 -6.27 1.49 -8.32
C VAL A 358 -7.45 0.53 -8.54
N GLY A 359 -7.75 -0.29 -7.54
CA GLY A 359 -8.79 -1.31 -7.62
C GLY A 359 -8.84 -2.22 -6.40
N LEU A 360 -9.85 -3.07 -6.37
CA LEU A 360 -9.96 -4.20 -5.45
C LEU A 360 -9.48 -5.47 -6.18
N LEU A 361 -8.39 -6.06 -5.73
CA LEU A 361 -7.81 -7.28 -6.27
C LEU A 361 -8.37 -8.51 -5.52
N GLU A 362 -9.28 -9.25 -6.14
CA GLU A 362 -9.70 -10.56 -5.64
C GLU A 362 -8.70 -11.64 -6.08
N THR A 363 -8.41 -12.57 -5.19
CA THR A 363 -7.45 -13.66 -5.36
C THR A 363 -8.05 -14.96 -4.84
N VAL A 364 -8.11 -16.00 -5.68
CA VAL A 364 -8.69 -17.31 -5.35
C VAL A 364 -7.60 -18.38 -5.36
N THR A 365 -7.45 -19.13 -4.26
CA THR A 365 -6.67 -20.38 -4.19
C THR A 365 -7.61 -21.57 -3.92
N ASP A 366 -7.10 -22.78 -3.69
CA ASP A 366 -7.95 -23.94 -3.35
C ASP A 366 -8.67 -23.77 -1.99
N ASP A 367 -8.04 -23.08 -1.02
CA ASP A 367 -8.52 -22.98 0.36
C ASP A 367 -9.24 -21.66 0.70
N LYS A 368 -8.98 -20.57 -0.04
CA LYS A 368 -9.44 -19.21 0.33
C LYS A 368 -9.78 -18.32 -0.86
N ILE A 369 -10.59 -17.30 -0.59
CA ILE A 369 -10.71 -16.08 -1.39
C ILE A 369 -10.21 -14.92 -0.52
N SER A 370 -9.13 -14.26 -0.95
CA SER A 370 -8.57 -13.07 -0.29
C SER A 370 -8.70 -11.84 -1.19
N GLN A 371 -8.87 -10.66 -0.60
CA GLN A 371 -9.05 -9.39 -1.32
C GLN A 371 -8.05 -8.32 -0.86
N GLU A 372 -7.60 -7.48 -1.79
CA GLU A 372 -6.69 -6.37 -1.49
C GLU A 372 -7.17 -5.07 -2.13
N LEU A 373 -7.36 -4.02 -1.33
CA LEU A 373 -7.61 -2.67 -1.84
C LEU A 373 -6.27 -1.98 -2.06
N ILE A 374 -5.96 -1.67 -3.32
CA ILE A 374 -4.67 -1.14 -3.73
C ILE A 374 -4.76 0.37 -3.93
N GLY A 375 -4.09 1.13 -3.06
CA GLY A 375 -3.85 2.56 -3.24
C GLY A 375 -2.82 2.85 -4.33
N LYS A 376 -2.87 4.06 -4.87
CA LYS A 376 -1.90 4.57 -5.84
C LYS A 376 -0.59 4.98 -5.17
N SER A 377 0.42 5.27 -5.99
CA SER A 377 1.58 6.06 -5.57
C SER A 377 1.22 7.55 -5.56
N TYR A 378 1.62 8.25 -4.50
CA TYR A 378 1.42 9.69 -4.31
C TYR A 378 2.78 10.35 -4.09
N ARG A 379 3.30 11.07 -5.09
CA ARG A 379 4.53 11.85 -4.97
C ARG A 379 4.22 13.28 -4.55
N SER A 380 4.98 13.75 -3.57
CA SER A 380 4.82 15.06 -2.94
C SER A 380 6.14 15.71 -2.55
N ARG A 381 6.11 17.00 -2.16
CA ARG A 381 7.21 17.69 -1.47
C ARG A 381 6.72 18.18 -0.11
N GLU A 382 7.47 17.95 0.96
CA GLU A 382 7.13 18.51 2.27
C GLU A 382 7.44 20.02 2.35
N LEU A 383 6.52 20.79 2.92
CA LEU A 383 6.63 22.23 3.14
C LEU A 383 6.46 22.52 4.64
N GLU A 384 7.41 23.25 5.23
CA GLU A 384 7.32 23.72 6.61
C GLU A 384 7.59 25.24 6.72
N ILE A 385 6.81 25.92 7.56
CA ILE A 385 7.16 27.25 8.08
C ILE A 385 7.38 27.15 9.58
N ASN A 386 8.55 27.56 10.05
CA ASN A 386 8.90 27.61 11.46
C ASN A 386 8.61 29.00 12.06
N TYR A 387 7.87 29.04 13.17
CA TYR A 387 7.51 30.23 13.92
C TYR A 387 8.21 30.26 15.29
N ALA A 388 8.11 31.37 16.01
CA ALA A 388 8.73 31.52 17.33
C ALA A 388 8.13 30.60 18.42
N GLN A 389 6.95 30.02 18.20
CA GLN A 389 6.22 29.21 19.20
C GLN A 389 5.57 27.94 18.63
N GLY A 390 6.01 27.48 17.45
CA GLY A 390 5.47 26.32 16.75
C GLY A 390 5.97 26.26 15.31
N SER A 391 5.51 25.28 14.53
CA SER A 391 5.67 25.26 13.07
C SER A 391 4.34 24.90 12.40
N SER A 392 4.27 25.04 11.08
CA SER A 392 3.11 24.64 10.27
C SER A 392 3.56 23.86 9.05
N ARG A 393 2.87 22.76 8.73
CA ARG A 393 3.30 21.77 7.74
C ARG A 393 2.22 21.43 6.72
N THR A 394 2.61 21.31 5.45
CA THR A 394 1.79 20.73 4.38
C THR A 394 2.65 19.87 3.45
N ARG A 395 2.02 19.05 2.59
CA ARG A 395 2.67 18.43 1.43
C ARG A 395 2.17 19.11 0.15
N GLU A 396 3.08 19.55 -0.72
CA GLU A 396 2.75 19.90 -2.10
C GLU A 396 2.54 18.61 -2.90
N PHE A 397 1.36 18.42 -3.47
CA PHE A 397 1.08 17.27 -4.34
C PHE A 397 1.68 17.47 -5.74
N LEU A 398 2.60 16.58 -6.13
CA LEU A 398 3.32 16.63 -7.41
C LEU A 398 2.70 15.70 -8.45
N ALA A 399 2.47 14.43 -8.11
CA ALA A 399 1.93 13.42 -9.03
C ALA A 399 1.21 12.26 -8.30
N GLU A 400 0.35 11.57 -9.04
CA GLU A 400 -0.39 10.37 -8.62
C GLU A 400 -0.29 9.35 -9.76
N GLU A 401 0.12 8.12 -9.45
CA GLU A 401 0.52 7.12 -10.46
C GLU A 401 -0.02 5.72 -10.12
N ASP A 402 -0.55 5.01 -11.13
CA ASP A 402 -1.10 3.65 -11.03
C ASP A 402 0.05 2.61 -11.05
N VAL A 403 0.83 2.55 -9.97
CA VAL A 403 2.11 1.80 -9.92
C VAL A 403 2.01 0.29 -9.68
N TYR A 404 0.80 -0.26 -9.62
CA TYR A 404 0.58 -1.69 -9.45
C TYR A 404 0.58 -2.44 -10.79
N SER A 405 1.40 -3.48 -10.87
CA SER A 405 1.28 -4.51 -11.91
C SER A 405 1.52 -5.90 -11.33
N SER A 406 1.08 -6.93 -12.03
CA SER A 406 1.36 -8.31 -11.66
C SER A 406 1.41 -9.25 -12.86
N ILE A 407 2.12 -10.36 -12.72
CA ILE A 407 2.16 -11.48 -13.67
C ILE A 407 1.84 -12.79 -12.94
N VAL A 408 1.19 -13.73 -13.64
CA VAL A 408 0.91 -15.09 -13.14
C VAL A 408 1.65 -16.12 -13.99
N MET A 409 2.43 -16.98 -13.32
CA MET A 409 3.29 -18.00 -13.92
C MET A 409 3.20 -19.30 -13.10
N GLY A 410 2.72 -20.38 -13.70
CA GLY A 410 2.60 -21.69 -13.03
C GLY A 410 1.78 -21.68 -11.73
N GLY A 411 0.73 -20.86 -11.65
CA GLY A 411 -0.07 -20.67 -10.44
C GLY A 411 0.60 -19.79 -9.38
N THR A 412 1.74 -19.16 -9.66
CA THR A 412 2.37 -18.15 -8.79
C THR A 412 2.11 -16.76 -9.34
N ARG A 413 1.63 -15.84 -8.50
CA ARG A 413 1.57 -14.40 -8.83
C ARG A 413 2.81 -13.70 -8.30
N VAL A 414 3.46 -12.90 -9.16
CA VAL A 414 4.39 -11.84 -8.75
C VAL A 414 3.68 -10.51 -8.91
N SER A 415 3.50 -9.78 -7.83
CA SER A 415 2.96 -8.41 -7.78
C SER A 415 4.09 -7.41 -7.56
N VAL A 416 4.04 -6.27 -8.24
CA VAL A 416 5.03 -5.19 -8.17
C VAL A 416 4.31 -3.88 -7.90
N PHE A 417 4.83 -3.11 -6.93
CA PHE A 417 4.42 -1.74 -6.64
C PHE A 417 5.69 -0.86 -6.74
N ALA A 418 5.79 -0.06 -7.80
CA ALA A 418 6.99 0.74 -8.05
C ALA A 418 6.95 2.08 -7.30
N LEU A 419 7.88 2.33 -6.37
CA LEU A 419 8.09 3.65 -5.79
C LEU A 419 9.17 4.39 -6.59
N GLN A 420 8.74 5.33 -7.43
CA GLN A 420 9.60 6.22 -8.17
C GLN A 420 9.72 7.57 -7.45
N SER A 421 10.95 7.98 -7.17
CA SER A 421 11.34 9.33 -6.78
C SER A 421 12.06 10.01 -7.96
N HIS A 422 11.85 11.32 -8.13
CA HIS A 422 12.66 12.18 -9.02
C HIS A 422 13.64 13.08 -8.24
N GLY A 423 13.59 13.04 -6.90
CA GLY A 423 14.40 13.87 -6.00
C GLY A 423 13.70 15.16 -5.57
N ASP A 424 14.10 15.67 -4.40
CA ASP A 424 13.38 16.73 -3.65
C ASP A 424 11.89 16.37 -3.43
N ASP A 425 11.65 15.10 -3.09
CA ASP A 425 10.31 14.51 -2.98
C ASP A 425 10.16 13.41 -1.90
N VAL A 426 8.90 13.10 -1.60
CA VAL A 426 8.44 11.97 -0.81
C VAL A 426 7.34 11.26 -1.61
N THR A 427 7.53 9.96 -1.86
CA THR A 427 6.60 9.09 -2.57
C THR A 427 5.98 8.09 -1.58
N ASP A 428 4.69 8.24 -1.31
CA ASP A 428 3.90 7.32 -0.49
C ASP A 428 3.16 6.29 -1.36
N GLN A 429 3.03 5.04 -0.90
CA GLN A 429 2.07 4.08 -1.43
C GLN A 429 1.45 3.26 -0.28
N TRP A 430 0.19 2.85 -0.44
CA TRP A 430 -0.55 2.07 0.55
C TRP A 430 -1.40 0.96 -0.09
N LEU A 431 -1.59 -0.15 0.63
CA LEU A 431 -2.64 -1.13 0.36
C LEU A 431 -3.27 -1.63 1.67
N LEU A 432 -4.50 -2.12 1.59
CA LEU A 432 -5.17 -2.92 2.63
C LEU A 432 -5.31 -4.35 2.11
N SER A 433 -4.80 -5.33 2.86
CA SER A 433 -4.81 -6.75 2.49
C SER A 433 -5.65 -7.57 3.47
N SER A 434 -6.65 -8.28 2.93
CA SER A 434 -7.53 -9.17 3.68
C SER A 434 -7.23 -10.64 3.46
N GLY A 435 -7.27 -11.43 4.54
CA GLY A 435 -7.28 -12.90 4.44
C GLY A 435 -8.57 -13.47 3.85
N THR A 436 -9.62 -12.65 3.72
CA THR A 436 -10.97 -13.02 3.28
C THR A 436 -11.51 -12.00 2.25
N LYS A 437 -12.83 -11.92 2.04
CA LYS A 437 -13.43 -10.81 1.31
C LYS A 437 -13.65 -9.60 2.24
N LEU A 438 -13.29 -8.42 1.76
CA LEU A 438 -13.53 -7.12 2.39
C LEU A 438 -15.01 -6.70 2.31
N PHE A 439 -15.74 -7.21 1.31
CA PHE A 439 -17.18 -7.02 1.13
C PHE A 439 -17.92 -8.36 1.00
N SER A 440 -19.04 -8.50 1.70
CA SER A 440 -19.92 -9.69 1.69
C SER A 440 -20.53 -9.97 0.32
N THR A 441 -20.75 -8.94 -0.49
CA THR A 441 -21.38 -9.02 -1.82
C THR A 441 -20.77 -8.04 -2.82
N ASP A 442 -20.85 -8.38 -4.10
CA ASP A 442 -20.49 -7.48 -5.21
C ASP A 442 -21.31 -6.18 -5.23
N GLU A 443 -22.56 -6.23 -4.73
CA GLU A 443 -23.45 -5.06 -4.64
C GLU A 443 -22.95 -4.06 -3.59
N GLN A 444 -22.56 -4.52 -2.39
CA GLN A 444 -22.00 -3.64 -1.35
C GLN A 444 -20.67 -3.02 -1.80
N ARG A 445 -19.80 -3.80 -2.48
CA ARG A 445 -18.59 -3.28 -3.11
C ARG A 445 -18.91 -2.20 -4.15
N ASP A 446 -19.74 -2.50 -5.13
CA ASP A 446 -20.03 -1.57 -6.24
C ASP A 446 -20.75 -0.31 -5.76
N ASN A 447 -21.64 -0.42 -4.75
CA ASN A 447 -22.26 0.71 -4.07
C ASN A 447 -21.21 1.61 -3.39
N TRP A 448 -20.24 1.03 -2.68
CA TRP A 448 -19.15 1.80 -2.08
C TRP A 448 -18.24 2.46 -3.13
N MET A 449 -17.82 1.72 -4.17
CA MET A 449 -16.98 2.27 -5.25
C MET A 449 -17.67 3.43 -5.95
N HIS A 450 -18.99 3.36 -6.14
CA HIS A 450 -19.83 4.44 -6.64
C HIS A 450 -19.91 5.62 -5.65
N GLU A 451 -20.24 5.39 -4.37
CA GLU A 451 -20.29 6.45 -3.34
C GLU A 451 -18.94 7.18 -3.24
N PHE A 452 -17.82 6.44 -3.26
CA PHE A 452 -16.47 6.98 -3.24
C PHE A 452 -16.20 7.92 -4.43
N ALA A 453 -16.54 7.49 -5.66
CA ALA A 453 -16.29 8.29 -6.86
C ALA A 453 -17.04 9.62 -6.84
N PHE A 454 -18.32 9.61 -6.46
CA PHE A 454 -19.16 10.80 -6.44
C PHE A 454 -18.94 11.71 -5.21
N HIS A 455 -18.48 11.17 -4.08
CA HIS A 455 -18.23 11.91 -2.84
C HIS A 455 -16.75 12.03 -2.44
N SER A 456 -15.83 11.85 -3.40
CA SER A 456 -14.36 11.87 -3.20
C SER A 456 -13.82 13.01 -2.32
N LYS A 457 -14.37 14.23 -2.38
CA LYS A 457 -13.99 15.35 -1.48
C LYS A 457 -14.22 15.08 0.02
N LYS A 458 -14.98 14.05 0.38
CA LYS A 458 -15.30 13.61 1.75
C LYS A 458 -14.83 12.17 2.01
N ARG A 459 -13.89 11.64 1.22
CA ARG A 459 -13.29 10.29 1.38
C ARG A 459 -11.78 10.40 1.34
N ASN A 460 -11.09 9.67 2.19
CA ASN A 460 -9.62 9.61 2.15
C ASN A 460 -9.18 8.79 0.93
N GLN A 461 -8.21 9.35 0.20
CA GLN A 461 -7.65 8.81 -1.06
C GLN A 461 -6.18 8.42 -0.84
N TRP A 462 -5.42 9.32 -0.23
CA TRP A 462 -4.00 9.21 0.07
C TRP A 462 -3.80 8.91 1.55
N TYR A 463 -3.79 7.62 1.92
CA TYR A 463 -3.51 7.18 3.28
C TYR A 463 -1.99 7.08 3.53
N THR A 464 -1.57 7.36 4.75
CA THR A 464 -0.21 7.06 5.25
C THR A 464 -0.33 6.48 6.66
N ALA A 465 0.72 5.80 7.13
CA ALA A 465 0.77 5.26 8.50
C ALA A 465 0.56 6.34 9.59
N LYS A 466 0.83 7.62 9.28
CA LYS A 466 0.75 8.78 10.20
C LYS A 466 -0.53 9.64 9.98
N GLY A 467 -1.48 9.17 9.17
CA GLY A 467 -2.74 9.85 8.85
C GLY A 467 -2.92 10.08 7.35
N ALA A 468 -4.17 10.14 6.90
CA ALA A 468 -4.49 10.46 5.52
C ALA A 468 -4.24 11.94 5.19
N TYR A 469 -3.75 12.19 3.98
CA TYR A 469 -3.59 13.53 3.43
C TYR A 469 -4.80 13.91 2.57
N SER A 470 -5.28 15.15 2.77
CA SER A 470 -6.47 15.70 2.13
C SER A 470 -6.19 17.10 1.60
N LYS A 471 -6.94 17.57 0.58
CA LYS A 471 -6.74 18.89 -0.01
C LYS A 471 -7.05 19.99 1.00
N MET A 472 -6.06 20.83 1.29
CA MET A 472 -6.25 21.97 2.20
C MET A 472 -6.93 23.15 1.51
N ALA A 473 -7.64 23.97 2.30
CA ALA A 473 -8.19 25.25 1.86
C ALA A 473 -7.09 26.23 1.39
N GLU A 474 -7.45 27.20 0.56
CA GLU A 474 -6.51 28.26 0.11
C GLU A 474 -6.09 29.21 1.25
N THR A 475 -6.74 29.14 2.41
CA THR A 475 -6.50 29.93 3.62
C THR A 475 -5.58 29.25 4.63
N VAL A 476 -4.67 28.37 4.19
CA VAL A 476 -3.61 27.79 5.04
C VAL A 476 -2.22 28.22 4.57
N GLU A 477 -1.24 28.18 5.47
CA GLU A 477 0.19 28.34 5.15
C GLU A 477 1.04 27.25 5.87
N PRO A 478 2.09 26.68 5.26
CA PRO A 478 2.55 26.93 3.89
C PRO A 478 1.56 26.45 2.82
N ILE A 479 1.32 27.31 1.83
CA ILE A 479 0.64 26.96 0.59
C ILE A 479 1.67 26.80 -0.51
N ALA A 480 1.59 25.69 -1.23
CA ALA A 480 2.42 25.40 -2.39
C ALA A 480 2.23 26.46 -3.50
N ALA A 481 3.28 26.79 -4.25
CA ALA A 481 3.19 27.72 -5.38
C ALA A 481 2.26 27.22 -6.50
N SER A 482 2.03 25.91 -6.57
CA SER A 482 1.04 25.24 -7.42
C SER A 482 -0.41 25.36 -6.93
N GLY A 483 -0.65 25.85 -5.70
CA GLY A 483 -1.94 25.80 -5.00
C GLY A 483 -2.31 24.42 -4.44
N ARG A 484 -1.50 23.39 -4.71
CA ARG A 484 -1.75 21.98 -4.37
C ARG A 484 -1.23 21.60 -2.98
N ALA A 485 -1.54 22.42 -1.98
CA ALA A 485 -1.28 22.07 -0.58
C ALA A 485 -2.28 20.99 -0.10
N TYR A 486 -1.73 19.92 0.47
CA TYR A 486 -2.41 18.82 1.14
C TYR A 486 -1.92 18.71 2.60
N GLY A 487 -2.76 18.20 3.49
CA GLY A 487 -2.46 18.08 4.92
C GLY A 487 -3.41 17.11 5.63
N ARG A 488 -3.07 16.75 6.86
CA ARG A 488 -3.85 15.82 7.68
C ARG A 488 -5.03 16.56 8.32
N ASN A 489 -6.21 16.41 7.72
CA ASN A 489 -7.44 17.02 8.23
C ASN A 489 -8.07 16.10 9.29
N LEU A 490 -8.16 16.58 10.52
CA LEU A 490 -8.69 15.82 11.66
C LEU A 490 -10.15 15.38 11.50
N LEU A 491 -10.99 16.16 10.81
CA LEU A 491 -12.38 15.77 10.49
C LEU A 491 -12.45 14.67 9.42
N MET A 492 -11.43 14.54 8.56
CA MET A 492 -11.33 13.46 7.58
C MET A 492 -10.70 12.20 8.18
N MET A 493 -9.76 12.36 9.11
CA MET A 493 -9.02 11.25 9.73
C MET A 493 -9.90 10.29 10.54
N LYS A 494 -11.05 10.76 11.03
CA LYS A 494 -11.97 10.01 11.87
C LYS A 494 -13.04 9.19 11.12
N GLU A 495 -13.02 9.17 9.78
CA GLU A 495 -13.83 8.26 8.95
C GLU A 495 -15.32 8.09 9.36
N ASP A 496 -16.02 9.18 9.72
CA ASP A 496 -17.41 9.14 10.22
C ASP A 496 -18.35 8.27 9.36
N ARG A 497 -18.20 8.36 8.03
CA ARG A 497 -19.03 7.60 7.09
C ARG A 497 -18.73 6.09 7.13
N ALA A 498 -17.50 5.69 7.41
CA ALA A 498 -17.18 4.29 7.64
C ALA A 498 -17.84 3.78 8.93
N MET A 499 -17.95 4.61 9.99
CA MET A 499 -18.67 4.25 11.21
C MET A 499 -20.17 4.06 10.93
N GLU A 500 -20.81 5.00 10.24
CA GLU A 500 -22.22 4.86 9.82
C GLU A 500 -22.46 3.59 9.01
N LEU A 501 -21.61 3.32 8.01
CA LEU A 501 -21.75 2.17 7.13
C LEU A 501 -21.44 0.85 7.86
N TYR A 502 -20.42 0.82 8.73
CA TYR A 502 -20.12 -0.33 9.58
C TYR A 502 -21.31 -0.68 10.50
N GLN A 503 -21.91 0.31 11.15
CA GLN A 503 -23.09 0.12 12.00
C GLN A 503 -24.32 -0.39 11.20
N GLN A 504 -24.40 -0.10 9.90
CA GLN A 504 -25.50 -0.52 9.02
C GLN A 504 -25.27 -1.89 8.36
N THR A 505 -24.02 -2.25 8.03
CA THR A 505 -23.70 -3.40 7.17
C THR A 505 -22.76 -4.43 7.78
N GLN A 506 -21.99 -4.04 8.81
CA GLN A 506 -20.92 -4.84 9.42
C GLN A 506 -19.87 -5.36 8.42
N GLU A 507 -19.68 -4.65 7.30
CA GLU A 507 -18.68 -5.03 6.29
C GLU A 507 -17.25 -4.83 6.81
N ARG A 508 -16.42 -5.85 6.61
CA ARG A 508 -15.02 -5.93 7.06
C ARG A 508 -14.18 -4.76 6.56
N PHE A 509 -14.44 -4.30 5.34
CA PHE A 509 -13.80 -3.09 4.80
C PHE A 509 -13.94 -1.85 5.70
N TYR A 510 -15.11 -1.63 6.30
CA TYR A 510 -15.32 -0.49 7.19
C TYR A 510 -14.71 -0.74 8.59
N GLU A 511 -14.68 -2.00 9.05
CA GLU A 511 -13.93 -2.44 10.25
C GLU A 511 -12.45 -2.01 10.15
N ASP A 512 -11.83 -2.31 9.00
CA ASP A 512 -10.41 -2.03 8.75
C ASP A 512 -10.11 -0.52 8.70
N LEU A 513 -10.95 0.26 7.99
CA LEU A 513 -10.83 1.72 7.96
C LEU A 513 -10.90 2.33 9.36
N LEU A 514 -11.81 1.84 10.21
CA LEU A 514 -12.03 2.36 11.55
C LEU A 514 -10.87 2.01 12.49
N HIS A 515 -10.37 0.77 12.46
CA HIS A 515 -9.14 0.42 13.18
C HIS A 515 -7.94 1.28 12.76
N ASN A 516 -7.78 1.56 11.46
CA ASN A 516 -6.75 2.49 11.00
C ASN A 516 -7.01 3.94 11.45
N ALA A 517 -8.26 4.40 11.47
CA ALA A 517 -8.64 5.74 11.94
C ALA A 517 -8.30 5.94 13.42
N PHE A 518 -8.62 4.99 14.30
CA PHE A 518 -8.26 5.04 15.73
C PHE A 518 -6.74 5.18 15.91
N VAL A 519 -5.96 4.38 15.18
CA VAL A 519 -4.49 4.40 15.26
C VAL A 519 -3.90 5.67 14.65
N ASN A 520 -4.46 6.19 13.55
CA ASN A 520 -4.05 7.48 12.99
C ASN A 520 -4.35 8.64 13.96
N LEU A 521 -5.52 8.65 14.61
CA LEU A 521 -5.87 9.65 15.64
C LEU A 521 -4.94 9.56 16.86
N GLN A 522 -4.59 8.35 17.31
CA GLN A 522 -3.62 8.13 18.39
C GLN A 522 -2.23 8.65 18.02
N LEU A 523 -1.71 8.25 16.86
CA LEU A 523 -0.40 8.68 16.33
C LEU A 523 -0.32 10.18 16.03
N PHE A 524 -1.43 10.81 15.64
CA PHE A 524 -1.49 12.25 15.43
C PHE A 524 -1.47 13.00 16.76
N LYS A 525 -2.20 12.52 17.78
CA LYS A 525 -2.25 13.12 19.13
C LYS A 525 -0.90 13.03 19.86
N GLY A 526 -0.20 11.90 19.70
CA GLY A 526 1.05 11.65 20.40
C GLY A 526 0.85 11.59 21.92
N GLU A 527 1.69 12.31 22.67
CA GLU A 527 1.62 12.39 24.14
C GLU A 527 0.63 13.45 24.66
N GLU A 528 0.05 14.27 23.78
CA GLU A 528 -0.87 15.35 24.17
C GLU A 528 -2.26 14.80 24.58
N GLN A 529 -3.01 15.58 25.36
CA GLN A 529 -4.39 15.22 25.70
C GLN A 529 -5.39 15.53 24.57
N TYR A 530 -5.01 16.35 23.59
CA TYR A 530 -5.89 16.97 22.60
C TYR A 530 -5.30 16.94 21.19
N TRP A 531 -6.16 17.02 20.18
CA TRP A 531 -5.73 17.06 18.78
C TRP A 531 -5.43 18.52 18.35
N GLU A 532 -4.13 18.86 18.28
CA GLU A 532 -3.62 20.16 17.80
C GLU A 532 -3.73 20.28 16.26
N THR A 533 -4.19 21.41 15.74
CA THR A 533 -4.17 21.70 14.31
C THR A 533 -2.75 22.08 13.87
N GLU A 534 -2.12 21.22 13.05
CA GLU A 534 -0.74 21.39 12.56
C GLU A 534 -0.57 22.40 11.40
N VAL A 535 -1.66 23.02 10.95
CA VAL A 535 -1.70 24.00 9.84
C VAL A 535 -2.11 25.38 10.32
N THR A 536 -1.30 26.41 10.05
CA THR A 536 -1.70 27.80 10.32
C THR A 536 -2.79 28.22 9.34
N SER A 537 -3.94 28.64 9.86
CA SER A 537 -4.97 29.34 9.09
C SER A 537 -4.59 30.81 8.92
N THR A 538 -4.41 31.27 7.68
CA THR A 538 -4.07 32.67 7.39
C THR A 538 -5.19 33.61 7.80
N TYR A 539 -6.45 33.19 7.67
CA TYR A 539 -7.62 33.92 8.16
C TYR A 539 -7.59 34.17 9.67
N LEU A 540 -7.21 33.16 10.48
CA LEU A 540 -7.14 33.30 11.93
C LEU A 540 -5.90 34.10 12.36
N LYS A 541 -4.77 33.90 11.67
CA LYS A 541 -3.54 34.68 11.84
C LYS A 541 -3.75 36.18 11.55
N ASP A 542 -4.42 36.53 10.46
CA ASP A 542 -4.66 37.93 10.08
C ASP A 542 -5.65 38.62 11.03
N LEU A 543 -6.61 37.89 11.61
CA LEU A 543 -7.58 38.43 12.57
C LEU A 543 -7.06 38.51 14.02
N TYR A 544 -6.26 37.54 14.46
CA TYR A 544 -5.94 37.33 15.88
C TYR A 544 -4.43 37.20 16.18
N GLY A 545 -3.58 37.17 15.16
CA GLY A 545 -2.12 37.21 15.32
C GLY A 545 -1.44 35.92 15.78
N PHE A 546 -2.14 34.78 15.78
CA PHE A 546 -1.57 33.48 16.19
C PHE A 546 -1.30 32.53 15.01
N THR A 547 -0.38 31.59 15.22
CA THR A 547 -0.02 30.52 14.28
C THR A 547 -0.29 29.13 14.86
N ALA A 548 -0.12 28.08 14.05
CA ALA A 548 -0.06 26.71 14.55
C ALA A 548 1.08 26.51 15.57
N PRO A 549 0.93 25.55 16.51
CA PRO A 549 -0.27 24.74 16.73
C PRO A 549 -1.37 25.45 17.56
N PHE A 550 -2.62 25.11 17.28
CA PHE A 550 -3.80 25.53 18.04
C PHE A 550 -4.86 24.43 18.09
N ILE A 551 -5.61 24.35 19.18
CA ILE A 551 -6.78 23.48 19.28
C ILE A 551 -7.95 24.15 18.55
N ASP A 552 -8.58 23.44 17.62
CA ASP A 552 -9.91 23.76 17.10
C ASP A 552 -10.94 22.98 17.92
N THR A 553 -11.91 23.68 18.53
CA THR A 553 -12.92 23.07 19.38
C THR A 553 -13.88 22.16 18.61
N ARG A 554 -14.26 22.49 17.36
CA ARG A 554 -15.14 21.62 16.56
C ARG A 554 -14.40 20.36 16.11
N PHE A 555 -13.10 20.43 15.84
CA PHE A 555 -12.31 19.22 15.55
C PHE A 555 -12.27 18.27 16.76
N ASN A 556 -12.02 18.79 17.96
CA ASN A 556 -11.88 17.97 19.16
C ASN A 556 -13.23 17.44 19.66
N GLU A 557 -14.30 18.23 19.58
CA GLU A 557 -15.68 17.80 19.78
C GLU A 557 -16.05 16.63 18.86
N GLN A 558 -15.80 16.79 17.56
CA GLN A 558 -16.19 15.80 16.55
C GLN A 558 -15.35 14.52 16.61
N ILE A 559 -14.12 14.57 17.14
CA ILE A 559 -13.32 13.36 17.44
C ILE A 559 -13.81 12.71 18.74
N ALA A 560 -14.11 13.47 19.79
CA ALA A 560 -14.66 12.93 21.04
C ALA A 560 -15.99 12.19 20.79
N LEU A 561 -16.90 12.76 19.99
CA LEU A 561 -18.14 12.11 19.58
C LEU A 561 -17.91 10.85 18.73
N PHE A 562 -16.87 10.83 17.89
CA PHE A 562 -16.49 9.64 17.10
C PHE A 562 -15.95 8.51 17.99
N LEU A 563 -15.03 8.83 18.91
CA LEU A 563 -14.46 7.85 19.84
C LEU A 563 -15.49 7.31 20.82
N ASN A 564 -16.45 8.14 21.27
CA ASN A 564 -17.55 7.66 22.10
C ASN A 564 -18.41 6.62 21.36
N LYS A 565 -18.81 6.91 20.10
CA LYS A 565 -19.54 5.96 19.23
C LYS A 565 -18.72 4.69 18.93
N ALA A 566 -17.40 4.79 18.92
CA ALA A 566 -16.50 3.63 18.78
C ALA A 566 -16.46 2.75 20.03
N GLY A 567 -16.70 3.31 21.23
CA GLY A 567 -16.88 2.54 22.46
C GLY A 567 -18.04 1.54 22.32
N ASP A 568 -19.19 2.02 21.87
CA ASP A 568 -20.41 1.21 21.66
C ASP A 568 -20.23 0.09 20.61
N ALA A 569 -19.35 0.28 19.64
CA ALA A 569 -19.19 -0.61 18.48
C ALA A 569 -17.95 -1.53 18.53
N PHE A 570 -16.90 -1.17 19.27
CA PHE A 570 -15.59 -1.84 19.25
C PHE A 570 -14.99 -2.12 20.64
N GLU A 571 -15.71 -1.80 21.73
CA GLU A 571 -15.15 -1.78 23.10
C GLU A 571 -13.87 -0.92 23.20
N HIS A 572 -13.77 0.14 22.39
CA HIS A 572 -12.56 1.00 22.29
C HIS A 572 -12.17 1.54 23.68
N PRO A 573 -10.97 1.21 24.20
CA PRO A 573 -10.64 1.40 25.62
C PRO A 573 -10.72 2.88 26.06
N ASP A 574 -10.29 3.79 25.17
CA ASP A 574 -10.21 5.22 25.46
C ASP A 574 -11.48 5.99 25.04
N ALA A 575 -12.59 5.30 24.71
CA ALA A 575 -13.80 5.90 24.13
C ALA A 575 -14.38 7.03 25.00
N SER A 576 -14.55 6.76 26.29
CA SER A 576 -15.01 7.74 27.28
C SER A 576 -13.87 8.65 27.77
N GLU A 577 -12.60 8.28 27.59
CA GLU A 577 -11.46 9.18 27.84
C GLU A 577 -11.47 10.36 26.85
N GLY A 578 -11.77 10.12 25.58
CA GLY A 578 -11.92 11.17 24.56
C GLY A 578 -13.00 12.20 24.94
N LEU A 579 -14.17 11.73 25.40
CA LEU A 579 -15.25 12.57 25.91
C LEU A 579 -14.82 13.35 27.17
N ARG A 580 -14.25 12.64 28.16
CA ARG A 580 -13.79 13.23 29.42
C ARG A 580 -12.74 14.31 29.21
N ASN A 581 -11.65 14.00 28.51
CA ASN A 581 -10.55 14.94 28.28
C ASN A 581 -11.06 16.24 27.65
N TYR A 582 -11.93 16.14 26.64
CA TYR A 582 -12.44 17.33 25.97
C TYR A 582 -13.45 18.12 26.83
N ALA A 583 -14.27 17.45 27.66
CA ALA A 583 -15.09 18.13 28.65
C ALA A 583 -14.23 18.85 29.72
N ASP A 584 -13.19 18.20 30.24
CA ASP A 584 -12.22 18.78 31.19
C ASP A 584 -11.47 19.98 30.57
N LEU A 585 -11.15 19.93 29.27
CA LEU A 585 -10.56 21.06 28.55
C LEU A 585 -11.47 22.29 28.55
N LEU A 586 -12.77 22.10 28.31
CA LEU A 586 -13.76 23.17 28.27
C LEU A 586 -13.97 23.79 29.66
N VAL A 587 -14.13 22.96 30.70
CA VAL A 587 -14.17 23.38 32.12
C VAL A 587 -12.95 24.25 32.47
N ALA A 588 -11.75 23.78 32.13
CA ALA A 588 -10.50 24.45 32.46
C ALA A 588 -10.32 25.84 31.80
N GLN A 589 -11.11 26.21 30.78
CA GLN A 589 -11.02 27.54 30.16
C GLN A 589 -11.43 28.65 31.13
N GLN A 590 -12.38 28.40 32.04
CA GLN A 590 -12.81 29.38 33.04
C GLN A 590 -11.65 29.73 34.01
N GLU A 591 -10.94 28.73 34.52
CA GLU A 591 -9.79 28.95 35.42
C GLU A 591 -8.60 29.59 34.71
N LYS A 592 -8.36 29.21 33.45
CA LYS A 592 -7.34 29.82 32.58
C LYS A 592 -7.67 31.28 32.21
N GLY A 593 -8.89 31.75 32.49
CA GLY A 593 -9.38 33.08 32.09
C GLY A 593 -9.64 33.23 30.59
N ASN A 594 -9.68 32.12 29.85
CA ASN A 594 -9.87 32.09 28.40
C ASN A 594 -11.37 32.02 28.05
N ILE A 595 -12.13 33.03 28.49
CA ILE A 595 -13.58 33.09 28.32
C ILE A 595 -14.05 34.50 27.91
N SER A 596 -15.08 34.56 27.07
CA SER A 596 -15.83 35.79 26.80
C SER A 596 -16.95 35.93 27.84
N GLY A 597 -16.62 36.49 29.01
CA GLY A 597 -17.54 36.65 30.13
C GLY A 597 -18.56 37.79 29.95
N LEU A 598 -19.84 37.49 30.20
CA LEU A 598 -20.93 38.48 30.17
C LEU A 598 -21.30 38.95 31.58
N LYS A 599 -21.47 37.99 32.50
CA LYS A 599 -21.84 38.19 33.92
C LYS A 599 -21.23 37.06 34.77
N PRO A 600 -21.17 37.18 36.10
CA PRO A 600 -20.79 36.06 36.97
C PRO A 600 -21.66 34.83 36.68
N GLY A 601 -21.03 33.72 36.28
CA GLY A 601 -21.72 32.49 35.90
C GLY A 601 -22.43 32.51 34.55
N ALA A 602 -22.10 33.44 33.63
CA ALA A 602 -22.56 33.44 32.24
C ALA A 602 -21.43 33.90 31.29
N TYR A 603 -20.91 32.99 30.47
CA TYR A 603 -19.78 33.23 29.58
C TYR A 603 -19.78 32.30 28.36
N TYR A 604 -19.01 32.66 27.34
CA TYR A 604 -18.70 31.80 26.19
C TYR A 604 -17.24 31.33 26.22
N ILE A 605 -16.97 30.20 25.56
CA ILE A 605 -15.63 29.62 25.39
C ILE A 605 -15.16 29.89 23.94
N PRO A 606 -13.99 30.50 23.69
CA PRO A 606 -13.50 30.82 22.34
C PRO A 606 -13.39 29.60 21.42
N ASP A 607 -13.62 29.79 20.13
CA ASP A 607 -13.66 28.69 19.15
C ASP A 607 -12.28 28.01 18.95
N TYR A 608 -11.18 28.72 19.25
CA TYR A 608 -9.82 28.24 19.07
C TYR A 608 -8.96 28.50 20.31
N PHE A 609 -8.10 27.55 20.68
CA PHE A 609 -7.12 27.70 21.76
C PHE A 609 -5.68 27.60 21.23
N PRO A 610 -4.99 28.73 20.99
CA PRO A 610 -3.59 28.72 20.58
C PRO A 610 -2.69 28.21 21.72
N VAL A 611 -2.07 27.02 21.56
CA VAL A 611 -1.54 26.26 22.70
C VAL A 611 -0.38 26.96 23.41
N LYS A 612 0.48 27.63 22.62
CA LYS A 612 1.70 28.30 23.11
C LYS A 612 1.58 29.84 23.12
N GLN A 613 0.41 30.40 22.74
CA GLN A 613 0.20 31.84 22.49
C GLN A 613 -0.99 32.38 23.30
N LYS A 614 -0.89 33.56 23.92
CA LYS A 614 -1.98 34.14 24.73
C LYS A 614 -2.88 35.05 23.89
N VAL A 615 -3.89 34.47 23.27
CA VAL A 615 -4.85 35.16 22.39
C VAL A 615 -6.27 34.64 22.66
N VAL A 616 -7.25 35.54 22.75
CA VAL A 616 -8.68 35.22 22.84
C VAL A 616 -9.30 35.42 21.47
N THR A 617 -9.90 34.37 20.89
CA THR A 617 -10.57 34.44 19.58
C THR A 617 -12.04 34.81 19.69
N HIS A 618 -12.72 34.90 18.55
CA HIS A 618 -14.17 34.93 18.51
C HIS A 618 -14.81 33.65 19.09
N THR A 619 -16.12 33.76 19.33
CA THR A 619 -17.02 32.67 19.67
C THR A 619 -18.10 32.57 18.60
N SER A 620 -18.50 31.36 18.20
CA SER A 620 -19.57 31.12 17.22
C SER A 620 -20.61 30.13 17.76
N MET A 621 -21.86 30.28 17.32
CA MET A 621 -23.00 29.60 17.95
C MET A 621 -22.88 28.07 17.87
N ASN A 622 -22.51 27.50 16.72
CA ASN A 622 -22.32 26.04 16.57
C ASN A 622 -21.21 25.51 17.49
N HIS A 623 -20.05 26.20 17.60
CA HIS A 623 -18.99 25.83 18.55
C HIS A 623 -19.47 25.91 20.02
N GLN A 624 -20.29 26.91 20.39
CA GLN A 624 -20.86 26.98 21.75
C GLN A 624 -21.83 25.83 22.04
N LEU A 625 -22.70 25.50 21.09
CA LEU A 625 -23.69 24.43 21.21
C LEU A 625 -23.03 23.05 21.25
N GLY A 626 -22.06 22.80 20.37
CA GLY A 626 -21.28 21.56 20.34
C GLY A 626 -20.46 21.33 21.62
N GLY A 627 -19.76 22.35 22.11
CA GLY A 627 -19.05 22.30 23.40
C GLY A 627 -20.00 22.10 24.59
N MET A 628 -21.16 22.74 24.58
CA MET A 628 -22.20 22.54 25.61
C MET A 628 -22.82 21.13 25.54
N ASN A 629 -23.03 20.57 24.34
CA ASN A 629 -23.51 19.20 24.15
C ASN A 629 -22.51 18.17 24.71
N ILE A 630 -21.21 18.35 24.45
CA ILE A 630 -20.14 17.53 25.08
C ILE A 630 -20.21 17.57 26.60
N LEU A 631 -20.39 18.75 27.19
CA LEU A 631 -20.49 18.90 28.65
C LEU A 631 -21.75 18.25 29.23
N LEU A 632 -22.87 18.27 28.50
CA LEU A 632 -24.10 17.58 28.92
C LEU A 632 -23.95 16.05 28.83
N LEU A 633 -23.34 15.53 27.76
CA LEU A 633 -23.03 14.11 27.60
C LEU A 633 -22.05 13.63 28.69
N ALA A 634 -20.99 14.39 28.96
CA ALA A 634 -20.03 14.09 30.02
C ALA A 634 -20.68 14.15 31.43
N TYR A 635 -21.66 15.05 31.65
CA TYR A 635 -22.46 15.04 32.88
C TYR A 635 -23.34 13.79 32.99
N GLN A 636 -23.99 13.37 31.91
CA GLN A 636 -24.85 12.17 31.89
C GLN A 636 -24.05 10.89 32.12
N GLU A 637 -22.86 10.77 31.52
CA GLU A 637 -21.98 9.61 31.63
C GLU A 637 -21.24 9.55 32.98
N PHE A 638 -20.73 10.68 33.48
CA PHE A 638 -19.82 10.70 34.64
C PHE A 638 -20.41 11.27 35.93
N GLY A 639 -21.54 11.99 35.86
CA GLY A 639 -22.22 12.57 37.03
C GLY A 639 -21.52 13.76 37.71
N ASP A 640 -20.40 14.26 37.18
CA ASP A 640 -19.66 15.38 37.78
C ASP A 640 -20.36 16.72 37.49
N THR A 641 -20.77 17.43 38.55
CA THR A 641 -21.56 18.66 38.42
C THR A 641 -20.77 19.79 37.76
N VAL A 642 -19.43 19.74 37.72
CA VAL A 642 -18.61 20.76 37.07
C VAL A 642 -18.92 20.89 35.57
N TYR A 643 -19.27 19.78 34.91
CA TYR A 643 -19.69 19.79 33.51
C TYR A 643 -21.06 20.48 33.34
N LEU A 644 -22.03 20.16 34.20
CA LEU A 644 -23.36 20.79 34.19
C LEU A 644 -23.32 22.28 34.56
N GLU A 645 -22.43 22.67 35.48
CA GLU A 645 -22.20 24.07 35.86
C GLU A 645 -21.61 24.88 34.70
N THR A 646 -20.67 24.30 33.95
CA THR A 646 -20.06 24.89 32.75
C THR A 646 -21.05 24.97 31.60
N ALA A 647 -21.79 23.91 31.29
CA ALA A 647 -22.87 23.91 30.30
C ALA A 647 -23.94 24.96 30.65
N SER A 648 -24.32 25.04 31.93
CA SER A 648 -25.23 26.06 32.45
C SER A 648 -24.68 27.49 32.35
N ALA A 649 -23.37 27.70 32.27
CA ALA A 649 -22.80 29.04 32.07
C ALA A 649 -22.88 29.49 30.60
N ILE A 650 -22.72 28.54 29.67
CA ILE A 650 -22.93 28.75 28.23
C ILE A 650 -24.41 29.01 27.94
N GLU A 651 -25.32 28.17 28.46
CA GLU A 651 -26.78 28.36 28.32
C GLU A 651 -27.22 29.74 28.82
N LYS A 652 -26.82 30.16 30.03
CA LYS A 652 -27.14 31.50 30.56
C LYS A 652 -26.59 32.62 29.68
N ALA A 653 -25.46 32.43 29.01
CA ALA A 653 -24.94 33.41 28.06
C ALA A 653 -25.82 33.49 26.81
N ILE A 654 -26.16 32.35 26.19
CA ILE A 654 -27.11 32.25 25.07
C ILE A 654 -28.46 32.90 25.44
N ALA A 655 -29.01 32.62 26.62
CA ALA A 655 -30.27 33.20 27.10
C ALA A 655 -30.19 34.72 27.39
N LEU A 656 -29.02 35.26 27.71
CA LEU A 656 -28.80 36.70 27.91
C LEU A 656 -28.67 37.47 26.59
N GLU A 657 -28.07 36.86 25.55
CA GLU A 657 -27.80 37.49 24.25
C GLU A 657 -28.62 36.88 23.08
N GLU A 658 -29.67 36.09 23.35
CA GLU A 658 -30.57 35.45 22.38
C GLU A 658 -30.99 36.41 21.24
N LYS A 659 -31.41 37.62 21.62
CA LYS A 659 -31.87 38.67 20.70
C LYS A 659 -30.76 39.41 19.96
N SER A 660 -29.51 39.21 20.37
CA SER A 660 -28.32 39.68 19.65
C SER A 660 -27.80 38.62 18.67
N TRP A 661 -27.94 37.32 18.99
CA TRP A 661 -27.61 36.20 18.11
C TRP A 661 -28.60 36.04 16.94
N ILE A 662 -29.90 36.23 17.19
CA ILE A 662 -30.94 36.20 16.16
C ILE A 662 -30.90 37.50 15.35
N ARG A 663 -30.88 37.38 14.02
CA ARG A 663 -30.87 38.48 13.06
C ARG A 663 -32.29 38.91 12.66
N ASP A 664 -32.43 40.12 12.13
CA ASP A 664 -33.71 40.64 11.57
C ASP A 664 -34.38 39.72 10.54
N ASP A 665 -33.60 38.88 9.84
CA ASP A 665 -34.11 37.93 8.86
C ASP A 665 -34.50 36.54 9.42
N GLY A 666 -34.25 36.28 10.71
CA GLY A 666 -34.47 35.01 11.42
C GLY A 666 -33.27 34.06 11.40
N ASP A 667 -32.24 34.40 10.65
CA ASP A 667 -30.96 33.69 10.60
C ASP A 667 -30.14 33.98 11.89
N ILE A 668 -29.11 33.19 12.15
CA ILE A 668 -28.19 33.40 13.27
C ILE A 668 -26.93 34.16 12.79
N TRP A 669 -26.29 34.92 13.66
CA TRP A 669 -24.95 35.47 13.37
C TRP A 669 -23.88 34.38 13.47
N TYR A 670 -22.96 34.33 12.51
CA TYR A 670 -21.86 33.36 12.53
C TYR A 670 -21.02 33.48 13.80
N LYS A 671 -20.52 34.68 14.10
CA LYS A 671 -19.62 34.89 15.25
C LYS A 671 -19.92 36.15 16.04
N ARG A 672 -19.50 36.10 17.30
CA ARG A 672 -19.37 37.21 18.24
C ARG A 672 -17.87 37.43 18.51
N THR A 673 -17.39 38.66 18.34
CA THR A 673 -15.97 39.00 18.56
C THR A 673 -15.62 39.12 20.05
N PRO A 674 -14.33 39.15 20.44
CA PRO A 674 -13.91 39.32 21.84
C PRO A 674 -14.45 40.60 22.51
N ASP A 675 -14.66 41.66 21.74
CA ASP A 675 -15.25 42.94 22.16
C ASP A 675 -16.79 42.97 22.07
N GLY A 676 -17.42 41.93 21.51
CA GLY A 676 -18.87 41.71 21.54
C GLY A 676 -19.65 42.18 20.31
N GLU A 677 -18.99 42.45 19.19
CA GLU A 677 -19.67 42.70 17.91
C GLU A 677 -20.14 41.37 17.27
N PHE A 678 -21.35 41.37 16.71
CA PHE A 678 -21.94 40.20 16.05
C PHE A 678 -21.77 40.34 14.53
N ALA A 679 -21.18 39.34 13.88
CA ALA A 679 -20.67 39.45 12.52
C ALA A 679 -20.79 38.15 11.69
N GLY A 680 -20.74 38.32 10.37
CA GLY A 680 -20.77 37.24 9.38
C GLY A 680 -22.16 36.69 9.04
N ARG A 681 -22.19 35.60 8.27
CA ARG A 681 -23.37 34.81 7.94
C ARG A 681 -23.14 33.39 8.40
N ASP A 682 -24.06 32.88 9.20
CA ASP A 682 -24.00 31.54 9.75
C ASP A 682 -24.10 30.46 8.65
N TYR A 683 -23.65 29.25 8.99
CA TYR A 683 -23.80 28.07 8.14
C TYR A 683 -25.27 27.82 7.80
N THR A 684 -25.53 27.16 6.67
CA THR A 684 -26.92 26.95 6.24
C THR A 684 -27.67 26.06 7.24
N HIS A 685 -27.16 24.85 7.48
CA HIS A 685 -27.88 23.84 8.26
C HIS A 685 -27.22 23.54 9.60
N LEU A 686 -25.88 23.58 9.69
CA LEU A 686 -25.08 23.15 10.86
C LEU A 686 -25.66 23.61 12.21
N THR A 687 -25.77 24.93 12.42
CA THR A 687 -26.23 25.52 13.68
C THR A 687 -27.69 25.13 14.03
N LEU A 688 -28.51 24.66 13.08
CA LEU A 688 -29.82 24.09 13.37
C LEU A 688 -29.72 22.64 13.88
N GLU A 689 -28.78 21.83 13.39
CA GLU A 689 -28.47 20.51 13.96
C GLU A 689 -28.00 20.65 15.41
N ASP A 690 -26.97 21.47 15.65
CA ASP A 690 -26.43 21.64 17.01
C ASP A 690 -27.49 22.20 17.98
N LEU A 691 -28.40 23.07 17.51
CA LEU A 691 -29.53 23.59 18.31
C LEU A 691 -30.56 22.51 18.68
N ILE A 692 -30.87 21.60 17.75
CA ILE A 692 -31.82 20.49 17.97
C ILE A 692 -31.23 19.52 18.99
N ASP A 693 -29.98 19.10 18.80
CA ASP A 693 -29.28 18.21 19.73
C ASP A 693 -29.10 18.89 21.12
N SER A 694 -28.86 20.21 21.17
CA SER A 694 -28.87 20.97 22.44
C SER A 694 -30.23 21.03 23.12
N TYR A 695 -31.34 21.12 22.37
CA TYR A 695 -32.68 21.04 22.96
C TYR A 695 -32.93 19.65 23.55
N GLU A 696 -32.55 18.58 22.84
CA GLU A 696 -32.71 17.19 23.28
C GLU A 696 -31.88 16.89 24.53
N ASN A 697 -30.60 17.29 24.54
CA ASN A 697 -29.71 17.12 25.69
C ASN A 697 -30.21 17.90 26.92
N TRP A 698 -30.65 19.15 26.75
CA TRP A 698 -31.24 19.91 27.86
C TRP A 698 -32.59 19.36 28.33
N LEU A 699 -33.42 18.80 27.44
CA LEU A 699 -34.68 18.15 27.82
C LEU A 699 -34.42 16.91 28.70
N ALA A 700 -33.36 16.17 28.42
CA ALA A 700 -32.94 15.01 29.21
C ALA A 700 -32.28 15.35 30.57
N VAL A 701 -31.79 16.59 30.75
CA VAL A 701 -31.02 17.01 31.94
C VAL A 701 -31.76 18.01 32.82
N GLU A 702 -32.29 19.10 32.27
CA GLU A 702 -33.03 20.14 32.97
C GLU A 702 -34.00 20.87 32.01
N GLU A 703 -35.24 20.37 31.89
CA GLU A 703 -36.26 20.90 30.95
C GLU A 703 -36.42 22.43 31.00
N ALA A 704 -36.25 23.05 32.18
CA ALA A 704 -36.33 24.50 32.38
C ALA A 704 -35.35 25.33 31.53
N LYS A 705 -34.31 24.70 30.97
CA LYS A 705 -33.27 25.30 30.11
C LYS A 705 -33.66 25.33 28.63
N THR A 706 -34.49 24.38 28.20
CA THR A 706 -34.93 24.22 26.80
C THR A 706 -35.59 25.45 26.13
N PRO A 707 -36.26 26.41 26.82
CA PRO A 707 -37.04 27.44 26.14
C PRO A 707 -36.24 28.39 25.23
N VAL A 708 -34.96 28.65 25.49
CA VAL A 708 -34.12 29.49 24.61
C VAL A 708 -33.81 28.75 23.31
N PHE A 709 -33.36 27.50 23.39
CA PHE A 709 -33.04 26.67 22.23
C PHE A 709 -34.26 26.48 21.34
N LYS A 710 -35.45 26.25 21.90
CA LYS A 710 -36.70 26.17 21.14
C LYS A 710 -36.96 27.42 20.29
N ARG A 711 -36.82 28.62 20.84
CA ARG A 711 -37.02 29.88 20.09
C ARG A 711 -35.97 30.08 18.99
N MET A 712 -34.74 29.63 19.22
CA MET A 712 -33.68 29.67 18.21
C MET A 712 -33.91 28.64 17.09
N ILE A 713 -34.41 27.44 17.40
CA ILE A 713 -34.87 26.44 16.41
C ILE A 713 -36.00 27.03 15.57
N GLU A 714 -37.06 27.56 16.21
CA GLU A 714 -38.20 28.21 15.55
C GLU A 714 -37.74 29.35 14.62
N SER A 715 -36.75 30.14 15.05
CA SER A 715 -36.19 31.25 14.25
C SER A 715 -35.37 30.75 13.04
N LYS A 716 -34.38 29.89 13.27
CA LYS A 716 -33.46 29.40 12.22
C LYS A 716 -34.20 28.51 11.21
N ALA A 717 -35.07 27.61 11.67
CA ALA A 717 -35.90 26.80 10.78
C ALA A 717 -36.88 27.66 9.97
N GLY A 718 -37.52 28.65 10.61
CA GLY A 718 -38.36 29.64 9.93
C GLY A 718 -37.62 30.48 8.88
N TYR A 719 -36.34 30.80 9.10
CA TYR A 719 -35.47 31.42 8.10
C TYR A 719 -35.18 30.47 6.92
N LEU A 720 -34.84 29.20 7.19
CA LEU A 720 -34.58 28.21 6.14
C LEU A 720 -35.83 27.95 5.29
N ASP A 721 -37.01 27.88 5.90
CA ASP A 721 -38.27 27.75 5.16
C ASP A 721 -38.55 29.00 4.31
N LYS A 722 -38.50 30.19 4.92
CA LYS A 722 -38.72 31.48 4.24
C LYS A 722 -37.75 31.71 3.07
N THR A 723 -36.55 31.13 3.13
CA THR A 723 -35.55 31.19 2.07
C THR A 723 -35.50 29.93 1.18
N LYS A 724 -36.38 28.94 1.45
CA LYS A 724 -36.49 27.64 0.76
C LYS A 724 -35.14 26.94 0.55
N LYS A 725 -34.32 26.95 1.61
CA LYS A 725 -32.97 26.35 1.66
C LYS A 725 -32.96 24.86 2.02
N GLY A 726 -34.13 24.24 2.19
CA GLY A 726 -34.23 22.82 2.56
C GLY A 726 -33.62 22.49 3.93
N TYR A 727 -33.28 21.23 4.13
CA TYR A 727 -32.86 20.65 5.40
C TYR A 727 -31.91 19.47 5.19
N THR A 728 -31.27 19.01 6.25
CA THR A 728 -30.51 17.75 6.24
C THR A 728 -31.35 16.59 6.78
N THR A 729 -30.96 15.35 6.45
CA THR A 729 -31.55 14.16 7.08
C THR A 729 -31.46 14.22 8.62
N LYS A 730 -30.36 14.72 9.17
CA LYS A 730 -30.19 14.95 10.62
C LYS A 730 -31.20 15.97 11.19
N ILE A 731 -31.44 17.11 10.52
CA ILE A 731 -32.48 18.07 10.94
C ILE A 731 -33.85 17.40 10.95
N LYS A 732 -34.16 16.62 9.91
CA LYS A 732 -35.45 15.93 9.76
C LYS A 732 -35.68 14.87 10.84
N GLU A 733 -34.68 14.03 11.11
CA GLU A 733 -34.73 13.02 12.15
C GLU A 733 -34.73 13.66 13.55
N GLY A 734 -33.87 14.65 13.79
CA GLY A 734 -33.79 15.36 15.07
C GLY A 734 -35.07 16.11 15.43
N LEU A 735 -35.67 16.86 14.49
CA LEU A 735 -36.99 17.47 14.69
C LEU A 735 -38.08 16.44 15.00
N GLN A 736 -37.97 15.21 14.48
CA GLN A 736 -38.87 14.11 14.83
C GLN A 736 -38.58 13.55 16.24
N ARG A 737 -37.32 13.47 16.69
CA ARG A 737 -36.98 13.05 18.07
C ARG A 737 -37.55 14.01 19.11
N ILE A 738 -37.48 15.33 18.86
CA ILE A 738 -37.89 16.38 19.82
C ILE A 738 -39.36 16.83 19.70
N ASP A 739 -40.20 16.09 18.96
CA ASP A 739 -41.62 16.41 18.66
C ASP A 739 -41.84 17.83 18.09
N MET A 740 -40.99 18.22 17.13
CA MET A 740 -41.05 19.49 16.41
C MET A 740 -41.03 19.31 14.88
N SER A 741 -41.50 18.17 14.36
CA SER A 741 -41.61 17.90 12.91
C SER A 741 -42.39 18.97 12.13
N ASN A 742 -43.25 19.75 12.80
CA ASN A 742 -43.96 20.89 12.23
C ASN A 742 -43.07 22.12 11.94
N LEU A 743 -41.79 22.08 12.30
CA LEU A 743 -40.78 23.10 11.99
C LEU A 743 -39.85 22.68 10.84
N LEU A 744 -40.06 21.51 10.22
CA LEU A 744 -39.23 21.05 9.11
C LEU A 744 -39.35 22.03 7.91
N PRO A 745 -38.25 22.65 7.44
CA PRO A 745 -38.29 23.59 6.31
C PRO A 745 -38.75 22.95 4.99
N ASP A 746 -39.46 23.67 4.13
CA ASP A 746 -39.61 23.24 2.74
C ASP A 746 -38.26 23.31 1.99
N GLY A 747 -37.97 22.27 1.21
CA GLY A 747 -36.92 22.30 0.19
C GLY A 747 -36.37 20.92 -0.15
N ILE A 748 -35.10 20.89 -0.57
CA ILE A 748 -34.36 19.67 -0.86
C ILE A 748 -33.83 19.07 0.45
N GLU A 749 -33.80 17.74 0.54
CA GLU A 749 -33.11 17.01 1.61
C GLU A 749 -31.63 16.82 1.25
N HIS A 750 -30.75 17.23 2.15
CA HIS A 750 -29.30 17.18 2.02
C HIS A 750 -28.69 16.11 2.94
N THR A 751 -27.59 15.49 2.52
CA THR A 751 -26.89 14.45 3.31
C THR A 751 -25.83 15.01 4.27
N ASP A 752 -25.56 16.31 4.25
CA ASP A 752 -24.63 16.99 5.17
C ASP A 752 -24.99 18.48 5.29
N ALA A 753 -24.50 19.13 6.36
CA ALA A 753 -24.91 20.45 6.83
C ALA A 753 -24.00 21.63 6.37
N LEU A 754 -22.93 21.28 5.65
CA LEU A 754 -21.82 22.12 5.18
C LEU A 754 -21.83 22.27 3.64
#